data_AF-A0A9P6PCH3-F1
#
_entry.id   AF-A0A9P6PCH3-F1
#
_cell.length_a   1.000
_cell.length_b   1.000
_cell.length_c   1.000
_cell.angle_alpha   90.00
_cell.angle_beta   90.00
_cell.angle_gamma   90.00
#
_symmetry.space_group_name_H-M   'P 1'
#
loop_
_entity.id
_entity.type
_entity.pdbx_description
1 polymer ?
#
loop_
_entity_poly.entity_id
_entity_poly.type
_entity_poly.pdbx_seq_one_letter_code
_entity_poly.pdbx_strand_id
1 'polypeptide(L)'
;MKTICSAALQCALALSALGALAPLNGAHAQALPSRQAGQEVDRIVAVVNDDVITRRELDLRTGLVTRRLRQQNAPLPPAEPLQLQVLNQMVLERIQLQRAKEDGITIDDATLQHTLTRLAQANHMSLEMYRARLEAEGVPWSVFSADARSELLLSKLREKEVDSKITVSDAQVANYIASQRGPTQRVQQDLRLEHILIKVAQNAPQTEIDAAQQKASALLKRALENENFAKLAKNNSQAADASNGGDLGFRSTSSLPDAMTQAASQLRPGQVNPDLLRTPDGFEIVRLVVRRVSSGTGSQAPKLVQTHAQHILIRVGEGQSEPAARQKLLDLRAQIEAGGDFANFARTYSQDGSASQGGDLGWISPGETVPEFERAMNNLSDGEISQPIRTEYGYHLIQVLGRREAQGSVGQQQETARQAIGQRKAEQAYADWLRQLRDSAHSERNVTAPVRIAITTGEPAGVGPELTAQALARGAGRWGGDARFTVLGDRALIVARAAQAGVDLAALGTHVVLHDMPLAVPSVPGALDAANGRYVLALLDVAIDGALDGKFDAIVTAPLQKSTINDAGVPFTGHTEYLAERTGTPRVVMMLAGTGERPLRVALATTHVALRDVPDALSIDGLVDTLAIIERDLRAHFGIASPRILVTGLNPHAGENGYLGREEIDVIEPALRRACAAGIDARGPYPADTLFQPRHLRDADCVLAMYHDQGLPVLKFATFGDGINVTLGLPIVRTSVDHGTALDLAGTGRADCGSLIAAIDTAVSIACHRRMAAGG
;
A
#
# COMPACT_ATOMS: atom_id res chain seq x y z
N MET A 1 -30.67 -13.52 7.77
CA MET A 1 -30.11 -12.57 6.76
C MET A 1 -30.42 -11.10 7.05
N LYS A 2 -30.45 -10.67 8.32
CA LYS A 2 -30.66 -9.27 8.74
C LYS A 2 -29.86 -9.00 10.03
N THR A 3 -28.52 -9.05 10.00
CA THR A 3 -27.70 -8.55 11.13
C THR A 3 -26.19 -8.39 10.87
N ILE A 4 -25.66 -8.79 9.71
CA ILE A 4 -24.20 -8.72 9.46
C ILE A 4 -23.72 -7.32 8.99
N CYS A 5 -24.63 -6.37 8.74
CA CYS A 5 -24.29 -5.10 8.10
C CYS A 5 -24.06 -3.92 9.07
N SER A 6 -24.04 -4.11 10.39
CA SER A 6 -24.10 -3.00 11.37
C SER A 6 -22.78 -2.60 12.05
N ALA A 7 -21.67 -3.34 11.87
CA ALA A 7 -20.41 -3.01 12.57
C ALA A 7 -19.42 -2.16 11.73
N ALA A 8 -19.57 -2.12 10.40
CA ALA A 8 -18.69 -1.33 9.53
C ALA A 8 -19.23 0.07 9.16
N LEU A 9 -20.45 0.43 9.61
CA LEU A 9 -21.14 1.67 9.24
C LEU A 9 -21.28 2.69 10.39
N GLN A 10 -20.58 2.49 11.51
CA GLN A 10 -20.67 3.34 12.71
C GLN A 10 -19.59 4.43 12.83
N CYS A 11 -18.70 4.59 11.84
CA CYS A 11 -17.73 5.70 11.83
C CYS A 11 -18.19 6.98 11.10
N ALA A 12 -19.47 7.09 10.70
CA ALA A 12 -19.94 8.20 9.86
C ALA A 12 -21.16 9.00 10.41
N LEU A 13 -21.55 8.84 11.67
CA LEU A 13 -22.72 9.56 12.22
C LEU A 13 -22.39 10.28 13.53
N ALA A 14 -21.95 11.54 13.43
CA ALA A 14 -22.25 12.60 14.39
C ALA A 14 -21.91 13.97 13.76
N LEU A 15 -22.92 14.70 13.29
CA LEU A 15 -23.21 16.08 13.73
C LEU A 15 -24.36 16.70 12.89
N SER A 16 -25.45 16.99 13.58
CA SER A 16 -26.51 17.95 13.28
C SER A 16 -26.84 18.59 14.63
N ALA A 17 -27.08 19.88 14.86
CA ALA A 17 -27.40 21.03 14.02
C ALA A 17 -27.24 22.33 14.86
N LEU A 18 -27.64 23.47 14.26
CA LEU A 18 -27.82 24.86 14.76
C LEU A 18 -26.58 25.77 14.59
N GLY A 19 -26.57 26.87 13.83
CA GLY A 19 -27.61 27.60 13.10
C GLY A 19 -27.44 29.12 13.35
N ALA A 20 -27.18 29.92 12.31
CA ALA A 20 -27.59 31.33 12.17
C ALA A 20 -27.17 31.93 10.82
N LEU A 21 -28.15 32.44 10.06
CA LEU A 21 -28.02 33.42 8.96
C LEU A 21 -27.49 34.76 9.53
N ALA A 22 -26.79 35.66 8.84
CA ALA A 22 -27.04 36.35 7.55
C ALA A 22 -25.80 37.25 7.20
N PRO A 23 -25.88 38.28 6.31
CA PRO A 23 -25.68 38.24 4.86
C PRO A 23 -24.46 39.05 4.34
N LEU A 24 -24.31 39.03 3.01
CA LEU A 24 -23.35 39.67 2.10
C LEU A 24 -22.92 41.12 2.39
N ASN A 25 -21.62 41.43 2.22
CA ASN A 25 -21.12 42.48 1.31
C ASN A 25 -19.58 42.54 1.27
N GLY A 26 -19.02 42.79 0.08
CA GLY A 26 -17.64 43.27 -0.09
C GLY A 26 -16.87 42.62 -1.25
N ALA A 27 -17.16 43.04 -2.49
CA ALA A 27 -16.34 42.72 -3.64
C ALA A 27 -14.95 43.35 -3.52
N HIS A 28 -13.91 42.51 -3.46
CA HIS A 28 -12.56 42.87 -3.85
C HIS A 28 -12.07 41.88 -4.89
N ALA A 29 -11.95 42.37 -6.13
CA ALA A 29 -11.18 41.72 -7.16
C ALA A 29 -9.72 41.63 -6.68
N GLN A 30 -9.28 40.42 -6.37
CA GLN A 30 -7.87 40.10 -6.22
C GLN A 30 -7.51 39.00 -7.22
N ALA A 31 -6.35 39.20 -7.83
CA ALA A 31 -5.85 38.57 -9.03
C ALA A 31 -6.02 37.04 -9.05
N LEU A 32 -6.39 36.53 -10.23
CA LEU A 32 -6.23 35.12 -10.60
C LEU A 32 -4.80 34.68 -10.24
N PRO A 33 -4.60 33.66 -9.40
CA PRO A 33 -3.29 33.06 -9.26
C PRO A 33 -2.91 32.46 -10.61
N SER A 34 -1.77 32.91 -11.13
CA SER A 34 -1.07 32.33 -12.27
C SER A 34 -0.99 30.81 -12.10
N ARG A 35 -1.57 30.07 -13.04
CA ARG A 35 -1.33 28.63 -13.21
C ARG A 35 0.13 28.42 -13.59
N GLN A 36 0.99 28.29 -12.58
CA GLN A 36 2.25 27.56 -12.67
C GLN A 36 2.05 26.23 -11.97
N ALA A 37 2.00 25.16 -12.74
CA ALA A 37 2.29 23.81 -12.29
C ALA A 37 2.87 23.08 -13.49
N GLY A 38 4.21 23.05 -13.58
CA GLY A 38 4.86 22.02 -14.38
C GLY A 38 4.36 20.66 -13.88
N GLN A 39 3.98 19.78 -14.80
CA GLN A 39 3.57 18.43 -14.43
C GLN A 39 4.80 17.68 -13.91
N GLU A 40 4.90 17.56 -12.59
CA GLU A 40 5.83 16.63 -11.94
C GLU A 40 5.47 15.20 -12.37
N VAL A 41 6.46 14.45 -12.85
CA VAL A 41 6.32 13.03 -13.22
C VAL A 41 5.92 12.23 -11.98
N ASP A 42 4.81 11.51 -12.06
CA ASP A 42 4.28 10.72 -10.95
C ASP A 42 5.13 9.44 -10.76
N ARG A 43 5.86 9.36 -9.64
CA ARG A 43 6.87 8.32 -9.37
C ARG A 43 6.25 7.08 -8.74
N ILE A 44 6.70 5.87 -9.08
CA ILE A 44 6.32 4.64 -8.37
C ILE A 44 6.98 4.61 -6.99
N VAL A 45 6.17 4.43 -5.93
CA VAL A 45 6.62 4.32 -4.53
C VAL A 45 6.57 2.89 -4.00
N ALA A 46 5.79 2.00 -4.63
CA ALA A 46 5.82 0.56 -4.35
C ALA A 46 5.35 -0.22 -5.58
N VAL A 47 5.95 -1.39 -5.81
CA VAL A 47 5.47 -2.40 -6.76
C VAL A 47 4.83 -3.53 -5.97
N VAL A 48 3.64 -3.94 -6.38
CA VAL A 48 2.82 -4.95 -5.71
C VAL A 48 2.40 -5.98 -6.74
N ASN A 49 3.14 -7.10 -6.81
CA ASN A 49 3.04 -8.08 -7.89
C ASN A 49 3.12 -7.37 -9.27
N ASP A 50 2.06 -7.43 -10.08
CA ASP A 50 2.00 -6.83 -11.43
C ASP A 50 1.47 -5.37 -11.48
N ASP A 51 1.33 -4.71 -10.33
CA ASP A 51 0.73 -3.37 -10.22
C ASP A 51 1.60 -2.40 -9.42
N VAL A 52 1.37 -1.10 -9.56
CA VAL A 52 2.20 -0.05 -8.96
C VAL A 52 1.37 0.93 -8.14
N ILE A 53 1.96 1.41 -7.03
CA ILE A 53 1.44 2.53 -6.25
C ILE A 53 2.31 3.73 -6.56
N THR A 54 1.70 4.84 -6.98
CA THR A 54 2.42 6.07 -7.33
C THR A 54 2.51 7.06 -6.16
N ARG A 55 3.42 8.02 -6.28
CA ARG A 55 3.66 9.06 -5.29
C ARG A 55 2.45 9.96 -5.14
N ARG A 56 1.81 10.32 -6.25
CA ARG A 56 0.56 11.09 -6.24
C ARG A 56 -0.56 10.33 -5.57
N GLU A 57 -0.71 9.02 -5.82
CA GLU A 57 -1.70 8.20 -5.12
C GLU A 57 -1.45 8.20 -3.62
N LEU A 58 -0.19 8.00 -3.20
CA LEU A 58 0.20 8.04 -1.80
C LEU A 58 -0.06 9.40 -1.15
N ASP A 59 0.31 10.50 -1.82
CA ASP A 59 0.12 11.85 -1.31
C ASP A 59 -1.36 12.23 -1.23
N LEU A 60 -2.17 11.82 -2.21
CA LEU A 60 -3.64 11.97 -2.18
C LEU A 60 -4.25 11.21 -1.00
N ARG A 61 -3.90 9.92 -0.84
CA ARG A 61 -4.41 9.06 0.25
C ARG A 61 -3.99 9.61 1.61
N THR A 62 -2.75 10.05 1.74
CA THR A 62 -2.20 10.68 2.96
C THR A 62 -2.91 11.99 3.28
N GLY A 63 -3.19 12.82 2.28
CA GLY A 63 -3.94 14.06 2.41
C GLY A 63 -5.36 13.85 2.93
N LEU A 64 -6.05 12.81 2.44
CA LEU A 64 -7.39 12.42 2.89
C LEU A 64 -7.38 11.96 4.36
N VAL A 65 -6.44 11.11 4.75
CA VAL A 65 -6.28 10.64 6.14
C VAL A 65 -5.97 11.82 7.08
N THR A 66 -5.08 12.71 6.66
CA THR A 66 -4.72 13.93 7.41
C THR A 66 -5.93 14.83 7.63
N ARG A 67 -6.75 15.05 6.60
CA ARG A 67 -7.97 15.88 6.69
C ARG A 67 -8.99 15.25 7.65
N ARG A 68 -9.18 13.93 7.61
CA ARG A 68 -10.05 13.19 8.53
C ARG A 68 -9.61 13.34 9.98
N LEU A 69 -8.31 13.18 10.26
CA LEU A 69 -7.76 13.35 11.60
C LEU A 69 -7.99 14.77 12.14
N ARG A 70 -7.83 15.79 11.29
CA ARG A 70 -8.13 17.19 11.65
C ARG A 70 -9.61 17.41 11.97
N GLN A 71 -10.52 16.87 11.17
CA GLN A 71 -11.96 16.99 11.41
C GLN A 71 -12.41 16.30 12.70
N GLN A 72 -11.71 15.25 13.11
CA GLN A 72 -11.96 14.51 14.36
C GLN A 72 -11.24 15.11 15.58
N ASN A 73 -10.54 16.24 15.44
CA ASN A 73 -9.67 16.81 16.47
C ASN A 73 -8.66 15.79 17.05
N ALA A 74 -8.19 14.85 16.22
CA ALA A 74 -7.22 13.85 16.61
C ALA A 74 -5.77 14.37 16.44
N PRO A 75 -4.81 13.95 17.28
CA PRO A 75 -3.42 14.33 17.14
C PRO A 75 -2.84 13.82 15.80
N LEU A 76 -2.15 14.71 15.09
CA LEU A 76 -1.51 14.40 13.80
C LEU A 76 -0.13 13.77 14.03
N PRO A 77 0.12 12.54 13.52
CA PRO A 77 1.47 11.96 13.54
C PRO A 77 2.43 12.78 12.67
N PRO A 78 3.75 12.63 12.86
CA PRO A 78 4.75 13.19 11.94
C PRO A 78 4.54 12.67 10.50
N ALA A 79 4.90 13.49 9.51
CA ALA A 79 4.56 13.24 8.10
C ALA A 79 5.12 11.92 7.55
N GLU A 80 6.39 11.60 7.81
CA GLU A 80 7.05 10.38 7.32
C GLU A 80 6.42 9.08 7.87
N PRO A 81 6.24 8.91 9.21
CA PRO A 81 5.53 7.76 9.76
C PRO A 81 4.10 7.60 9.22
N LEU A 82 3.39 8.71 9.03
CA LEU A 82 2.03 8.70 8.49
C LEU A 82 2.02 8.22 7.03
N GLN A 83 2.90 8.76 6.18
CA GLN A 83 3.05 8.33 4.79
C GLN A 83 3.40 6.83 4.70
N LEU A 84 4.34 6.37 5.52
CA LEU A 84 4.71 4.95 5.55
C LEU A 84 3.53 4.06 5.98
N GLN A 85 2.74 4.50 6.97
CA GLN A 85 1.54 3.77 7.41
C GLN A 85 0.50 3.69 6.29
N VAL A 86 0.24 4.80 5.60
CA VAL A 86 -0.70 4.87 4.47
C VAL A 86 -0.22 4.00 3.31
N LEU A 87 1.07 4.04 2.98
CA LEU A 87 1.65 3.20 1.92
C LEU A 87 1.49 1.71 2.23
N ASN A 88 1.77 1.30 3.46
CA ASN A 88 1.60 -0.10 3.88
C ASN A 88 0.15 -0.57 3.75
N GLN A 89 -0.81 0.31 4.07
CA GLN A 89 -2.23 0.03 3.89
C GLN A 89 -2.58 -0.11 2.40
N MET A 90 -2.07 0.77 1.55
CA MET A 90 -2.30 0.73 0.10
C MET A 90 -1.70 -0.53 -0.55
N VAL A 91 -0.51 -0.96 -0.11
CA VAL A 91 0.11 -2.22 -0.58
C VAL A 91 -0.79 -3.40 -0.25
N LEU A 92 -1.23 -3.51 1.00
CA LEU A 92 -2.09 -4.60 1.44
C LEU A 92 -3.44 -4.60 0.71
N GLU A 93 -4.01 -3.43 0.49
CA GLU A 93 -5.24 -3.26 -0.30
C GLU A 93 -5.04 -3.76 -1.73
N ARG A 94 -3.92 -3.40 -2.39
CA ARG A 94 -3.63 -3.81 -3.76
C ARG A 94 -3.45 -5.32 -3.90
N ILE A 95 -2.75 -5.96 -2.96
CA ILE A 95 -2.61 -7.43 -2.92
C ILE A 95 -3.99 -8.10 -2.85
N GLN A 96 -4.88 -7.61 -1.98
CA GLN A 96 -6.21 -8.20 -1.84
C GLN A 96 -7.09 -7.98 -3.08
N LEU A 97 -7.04 -6.81 -3.72
CA LEU A 97 -7.79 -6.54 -4.95
C LEU A 97 -7.35 -7.46 -6.09
N GLN A 98 -6.05 -7.73 -6.22
CA GLN A 98 -5.53 -8.70 -7.19
C GLN A 98 -5.99 -10.11 -6.87
N ARG A 99 -5.94 -10.51 -5.59
CA ARG A 99 -6.44 -11.83 -5.17
C ARG A 99 -7.92 -12.02 -5.50
N ALA A 100 -8.74 -11.01 -5.24
CA ALA A 100 -10.15 -11.06 -5.61
C ALA A 100 -10.37 -11.17 -7.12
N LYS A 101 -9.51 -10.54 -7.93
CA LYS A 101 -9.54 -10.67 -9.40
C LYS A 101 -9.16 -12.10 -9.84
N GLU A 102 -8.12 -12.70 -9.25
CA GLU A 102 -7.73 -14.09 -9.47
C GLU A 102 -8.85 -15.08 -9.11
N ASP A 103 -9.52 -14.81 -7.99
CA ASP A 103 -10.63 -15.61 -7.47
C ASP A 103 -11.96 -15.39 -8.22
N GLY A 104 -11.95 -14.58 -9.28
CA GLY A 104 -13.10 -14.29 -10.16
C GLY A 104 -14.20 -13.47 -9.47
N ILE A 105 -13.88 -12.72 -8.41
CA ILE A 105 -14.84 -11.94 -7.64
C ILE A 105 -15.06 -10.58 -8.32
N THR A 106 -16.29 -10.33 -8.77
CA THR A 106 -16.68 -9.05 -9.37
C THR A 106 -17.90 -8.45 -8.66
N ILE A 107 -18.01 -7.12 -8.73
CA ILE A 107 -19.18 -6.36 -8.28
C ILE A 107 -19.86 -5.77 -9.52
N ASP A 108 -21.08 -6.20 -9.79
CA ASP A 108 -21.90 -5.62 -10.86
C ASP A 108 -22.42 -4.22 -10.48
N ASP A 109 -22.80 -3.45 -11.50
CA ASP A 109 -23.26 -2.07 -11.32
C ASP A 109 -24.57 -1.99 -10.52
N ALA A 110 -25.42 -3.01 -10.61
CA ALA A 110 -26.69 -3.05 -9.88
C ALA A 110 -26.47 -3.15 -8.36
N THR A 111 -25.54 -4.01 -7.94
CA THR A 111 -25.13 -4.20 -6.54
C THR A 111 -24.49 -2.94 -5.99
N LEU A 112 -23.62 -2.30 -6.78
CA LEU A 112 -22.99 -1.02 -6.42
C LEU A 112 -24.05 0.08 -6.25
N GLN A 113 -24.94 0.26 -7.21
CA GLN A 113 -26.01 1.25 -7.18
C GLN A 113 -26.91 1.05 -5.95
N HIS A 114 -27.29 -0.20 -5.64
CA HIS A 114 -28.12 -0.52 -4.49
C HIS A 114 -27.42 -0.17 -3.17
N THR A 115 -26.11 -0.47 -3.07
CA THR A 115 -25.30 -0.14 -1.89
C THR A 115 -25.20 1.38 -1.69
N LEU A 116 -24.89 2.12 -2.74
CA LEU A 116 -24.79 3.58 -2.70
C LEU A 116 -26.13 4.24 -2.34
N THR A 117 -27.24 3.70 -2.87
CA THR A 117 -28.59 4.18 -2.52
C THR A 117 -28.90 3.97 -1.04
N ARG A 118 -28.56 2.79 -0.49
CA ARG A 118 -28.72 2.52 0.95
C ARG A 118 -27.84 3.41 1.82
N LEU A 119 -26.61 3.71 1.37
CA LEU A 119 -25.71 4.60 2.07
C LEU A 119 -26.28 6.04 2.12
N ALA A 120 -26.83 6.53 1.02
CA ALA A 120 -27.49 7.82 0.97
C ALA A 120 -28.72 7.85 1.91
N GLN A 121 -29.55 6.80 1.90
CA GLN A 121 -30.70 6.67 2.80
C GLN A 121 -30.30 6.64 4.28
N ALA A 122 -29.21 5.96 4.63
CA ALA A 122 -28.66 5.94 5.99
C ALA A 122 -28.19 7.33 6.45
N ASN A 123 -27.84 8.22 5.51
CA ASN A 123 -27.53 9.63 5.76
C ASN A 123 -28.75 10.54 5.60
N HIS A 124 -29.96 9.98 5.51
CA HIS A 124 -31.22 10.69 5.30
C HIS A 124 -31.24 11.57 4.03
N MET A 125 -30.56 11.12 2.97
CA MET A 125 -30.45 11.85 1.70
C MET A 125 -30.86 10.96 0.52
N SER A 126 -31.30 11.59 -0.57
CA SER A 126 -31.38 10.89 -1.87
C SER A 126 -29.97 10.68 -2.43
N LEU A 127 -29.79 9.72 -3.34
CA LEU A 127 -28.50 9.46 -3.97
C LEU A 127 -27.96 10.69 -4.71
N GLU A 128 -28.84 11.45 -5.38
CA GLU A 128 -28.46 12.70 -6.06
C GLU A 128 -27.98 13.77 -5.08
N MET A 129 -28.70 13.98 -3.97
CA MET A 129 -28.28 14.95 -2.95
C MET A 129 -26.97 14.55 -2.28
N TYR A 130 -26.80 13.24 -2.03
CA TYR A 130 -25.59 12.71 -1.44
C TYR A 130 -24.38 12.89 -2.36
N ARG A 131 -24.54 12.62 -3.67
CA ARG A 131 -23.51 12.91 -4.68
C ARG A 131 -23.13 14.38 -4.72
N ALA A 132 -24.12 15.27 -4.81
CA ALA A 132 -23.88 16.71 -4.90
C ALA A 132 -23.10 17.24 -3.68
N ARG A 133 -23.39 16.70 -2.49
CA ARG A 133 -22.65 17.03 -1.26
C ARG A 133 -21.18 16.60 -1.32
N LEU A 134 -20.91 15.36 -1.75
CA LEU A 134 -19.54 14.87 -1.86
C LEU A 134 -18.71 15.66 -2.88
N GLU A 135 -19.31 16.00 -4.02
CA GLU A 135 -18.66 16.83 -5.03
C GLU A 135 -18.38 18.26 -4.51
N ALA A 136 -19.29 18.84 -3.71
CA ALA A 136 -19.08 20.13 -3.05
C ALA A 136 -17.96 20.09 -1.99
N GLU A 137 -17.73 18.94 -1.36
CA GLU A 137 -16.63 18.70 -0.41
C GLU A 137 -15.29 18.38 -1.12
N GLY A 138 -15.29 18.35 -2.46
CA GLY A 138 -14.11 18.18 -3.31
C GLY A 138 -13.75 16.72 -3.62
N VAL A 139 -14.67 15.77 -3.41
CA VAL A 139 -14.48 14.35 -3.73
C VAL A 139 -15.21 14.03 -5.04
N PRO A 140 -14.51 13.69 -6.14
CA PRO A 140 -15.17 13.33 -7.39
C PRO A 140 -16.02 12.07 -7.25
N TRP A 141 -17.23 12.07 -7.81
CA TRP A 141 -18.15 10.92 -7.75
C TRP A 141 -17.55 9.63 -8.31
N SER A 142 -16.76 9.73 -9.38
CA SER A 142 -16.06 8.60 -9.98
C SER A 142 -15.07 7.93 -9.02
N VAL A 143 -14.34 8.73 -8.23
CA VAL A 143 -13.40 8.22 -7.22
C VAL A 143 -14.16 7.54 -6.09
N PHE A 144 -15.20 8.20 -5.56
CA PHE A 144 -16.01 7.65 -4.48
C PHE A 144 -16.70 6.32 -4.86
N SER A 145 -17.27 6.25 -6.06
CA SER A 145 -17.92 5.03 -6.56
C SER A 145 -16.92 3.90 -6.83
N ALA A 146 -15.70 4.23 -7.28
CA ALA A 146 -14.62 3.26 -7.41
C ALA A 146 -14.15 2.72 -6.04
N ASP A 147 -13.95 3.60 -5.06
CA ASP A 147 -13.60 3.19 -3.68
C ASP A 147 -14.69 2.30 -3.07
N ALA A 148 -15.96 2.66 -3.24
CA ALA A 148 -17.10 1.84 -2.77
C ALA A 148 -17.14 0.46 -3.44
N ARG A 149 -16.75 0.37 -4.73
CA ARG A 149 -16.62 -0.91 -5.43
C ARG A 149 -15.49 -1.75 -4.86
N SER A 150 -14.32 -1.15 -4.61
CA SER A 150 -13.17 -1.83 -4.00
C SER A 150 -13.52 -2.37 -2.61
N GLU A 151 -14.18 -1.59 -1.75
CA GLU A 151 -14.62 -2.01 -0.42
C GLU A 151 -15.60 -3.21 -0.48
N LEU A 152 -16.57 -3.17 -1.40
CA LEU A 152 -17.50 -4.29 -1.61
C LEU A 152 -16.79 -5.57 -2.08
N LEU A 153 -15.79 -5.41 -2.95
CA LEU A 153 -15.01 -6.50 -3.49
C LEU A 153 -14.11 -7.15 -2.42
N LEU A 154 -13.46 -6.34 -1.58
CA LEU A 154 -12.70 -6.81 -0.40
C LEU A 154 -13.60 -7.49 0.64
N SER A 155 -14.80 -6.95 0.88
CA SER A 155 -15.79 -7.56 1.77
C SER A 155 -16.20 -8.96 1.29
N LYS A 156 -16.51 -9.12 -0.01
CA LYS A 156 -16.81 -10.42 -0.61
C LYS A 156 -15.62 -11.38 -0.56
N LEU A 157 -14.40 -10.88 -0.78
CA LEU A 157 -13.19 -11.68 -0.66
C LEU A 157 -13.02 -12.23 0.75
N ARG A 158 -13.21 -11.40 1.78
CA ARG A 158 -13.16 -11.84 3.18
C ARG A 158 -14.24 -12.89 3.48
N GLU A 159 -15.47 -12.67 3.02
CA GLU A 159 -16.56 -13.62 3.23
C GLU A 159 -16.23 -14.99 2.64
N LYS A 160 -15.67 -15.01 1.42
CA LYS A 160 -15.26 -16.23 0.72
C LYS A 160 -14.07 -16.90 1.39
N GLU A 161 -12.99 -16.17 1.65
CA GLU A 161 -11.72 -16.75 2.07
C GLU A 161 -11.62 -17.03 3.57
N VAL A 162 -12.41 -16.33 4.38
CA VAL A 162 -12.36 -16.41 5.84
C VAL A 162 -13.69 -16.84 6.41
N ASP A 163 -14.74 -16.03 6.24
CA ASP A 163 -15.99 -16.22 7.00
C ASP A 163 -16.66 -17.57 6.69
N SER A 164 -16.61 -18.03 5.43
CA SER A 164 -17.16 -19.32 5.00
C SER A 164 -16.47 -20.55 5.61
N LYS A 165 -15.21 -20.41 6.06
CA LYS A 165 -14.40 -21.50 6.62
C LYS A 165 -14.55 -21.61 8.14
N ILE A 166 -15.30 -20.71 8.79
CA ILE A 166 -15.46 -20.67 10.24
C ILE A 166 -16.58 -21.58 10.70
N THR A 167 -16.25 -22.53 11.56
CA THR A 167 -17.24 -23.37 12.26
C THR A 167 -17.21 -23.11 13.76
N VAL A 168 -18.38 -22.87 14.36
CA VAL A 168 -18.56 -22.74 15.82
C VAL A 168 -19.24 -23.99 16.35
N SER A 169 -18.57 -24.71 17.25
CA SER A 169 -19.12 -25.94 17.85
C SER A 169 -20.03 -25.64 19.05
N ASP A 170 -20.98 -26.53 19.32
CA ASP A 170 -21.88 -26.39 20.47
C ASP A 170 -21.14 -26.43 21.81
N ALA A 171 -20.02 -27.16 21.90
CA ALA A 171 -19.15 -27.15 23.07
C ALA A 171 -18.52 -25.77 23.32
N GLN A 172 -18.14 -25.04 22.26
CA GLN A 172 -17.61 -23.68 22.38
C GLN A 172 -18.69 -22.69 22.85
N VAL A 173 -19.93 -22.86 22.38
CA VAL A 173 -21.10 -22.08 22.82
C VAL A 173 -21.39 -22.34 24.30
N ALA A 174 -21.39 -23.61 24.71
CA ALA A 174 -21.61 -24.00 26.10
C ALA A 174 -20.52 -23.42 27.02
N ASN A 175 -19.25 -23.50 26.62
CA ASN A 175 -18.13 -22.93 27.39
C ASN A 175 -18.20 -21.40 27.47
N TYR A 176 -18.57 -20.72 26.39
CA TYR A 176 -18.74 -19.27 26.38
C TYR A 176 -19.87 -18.83 27.31
N ILE A 177 -21.02 -19.51 27.26
CA ILE A 177 -22.15 -19.25 28.17
C ILE A 177 -21.77 -19.57 29.63
N ALA A 178 -21.07 -20.69 29.87
CA ALA A 178 -20.59 -21.06 31.21
C ALA A 178 -19.61 -20.02 31.79
N SER A 179 -18.73 -19.46 30.95
CA SER A 179 -17.81 -18.39 31.33
C SER A 179 -18.52 -17.07 31.70
N GLN A 180 -19.76 -16.88 31.24
CA GLN A 180 -20.60 -15.73 31.59
C GLN A 180 -21.56 -15.99 32.77
N ARG A 181 -21.85 -17.25 33.10
CA ARG A 181 -22.82 -17.67 34.14
C ARG A 181 -22.21 -17.93 35.53
N GLY A 182 -20.94 -17.58 35.76
CA GLY A 182 -20.31 -17.75 37.08
C GLY A 182 -20.98 -16.87 38.16
N PRO A 183 -21.20 -17.35 39.41
CA PRO A 183 -21.92 -16.61 40.47
C PRO A 183 -21.16 -15.41 41.04
N THR A 184 -20.01 -15.05 40.47
CA THR A 184 -19.27 -13.86 40.86
C THR A 184 -19.42 -12.84 39.74
N GLN A 185 -20.17 -11.77 40.00
CA GLN A 185 -19.94 -10.48 39.38
C GLN A 185 -18.44 -10.19 39.47
N ARG A 186 -17.66 -10.60 38.45
CA ARG A 186 -16.32 -10.09 38.27
C ARG A 186 -16.49 -8.67 37.79
N VAL A 187 -16.49 -7.80 38.79
CA VAL A 187 -16.19 -6.37 38.67
C VAL A 187 -15.25 -6.19 37.49
N GLN A 188 -15.71 -5.52 36.43
CA GLN A 188 -14.90 -5.26 35.25
C GLN A 188 -13.79 -4.31 35.69
N GLN A 189 -12.57 -4.85 35.84
CA GLN A 189 -11.41 -4.09 36.28
C GLN A 189 -10.66 -3.56 35.06
N ASP A 190 -10.51 -2.24 35.00
CA ASP A 190 -9.57 -1.59 34.10
C ASP A 190 -8.20 -1.58 34.80
N LEU A 191 -7.18 -2.02 34.09
CA LEU A 191 -5.80 -2.03 34.55
C LEU A 191 -5.03 -0.95 33.79
N ARG A 192 -4.25 -0.14 34.49
CA ARG A 192 -3.21 0.69 33.87
C ARG A 192 -1.87 0.01 34.10
N LEU A 193 -1.22 -0.35 33.01
CA LEU A 193 0.04 -1.07 32.99
C LEU A 193 1.10 -0.22 32.31
N GLU A 194 2.34 -0.33 32.78
CA GLU A 194 3.51 0.07 32.02
C GLU A 194 4.25 -1.18 31.54
N HIS A 195 4.81 -1.17 30.33
CA HIS A 195 5.60 -2.29 29.83
C HIS A 195 6.88 -1.91 29.10
N ILE A 196 7.82 -2.86 29.04
CA ILE A 196 9.04 -2.79 28.24
C ILE A 196 9.07 -4.02 27.36
N LEU A 197 9.12 -3.82 26.04
CA LEU A 197 9.22 -4.88 25.04
C LEU A 197 10.63 -4.93 24.46
N ILE A 198 11.26 -6.11 24.53
CA ILE A 198 12.46 -6.45 23.75
C ILE A 198 12.03 -7.39 22.63
N LYS A 199 12.01 -6.87 21.41
CA LYS A 199 11.50 -7.58 20.23
C LYS A 199 12.43 -8.72 19.84
N VAL A 200 11.86 -9.90 19.72
CA VAL A 200 12.52 -11.07 19.11
C VAL A 200 11.45 -12.03 18.61
N ALA A 201 11.53 -12.43 17.34
CA ALA A 201 10.56 -13.35 16.77
C ALA A 201 10.65 -14.73 17.43
N GLN A 202 9.53 -15.48 17.49
CA GLN A 202 9.53 -16.84 18.05
C GLN A 202 10.43 -17.82 17.30
N ASN A 203 10.65 -17.59 16.00
CA ASN A 203 11.49 -18.39 15.11
C ASN A 203 12.87 -17.77 14.83
N ALA A 204 13.26 -16.72 15.57
CA ALA A 204 14.59 -16.14 15.44
C ALA A 204 15.68 -17.16 15.81
N PRO A 205 16.91 -17.03 15.27
CA PRO A 205 18.04 -17.87 15.68
C PRO A 205 18.20 -17.89 17.20
N GLN A 206 18.53 -19.06 17.77
CA GLN A 206 18.64 -19.21 19.23
C GLN A 206 19.58 -18.18 19.86
N THR A 207 20.65 -17.80 19.15
CA THR A 207 21.59 -16.77 19.56
C THR A 207 20.95 -15.39 19.74
N GLU A 208 19.98 -15.03 18.91
CA GLU A 208 19.23 -13.77 19.02
C GLU A 208 18.20 -13.83 20.14
N ILE A 209 17.56 -14.98 20.32
CA ILE A 209 16.65 -15.24 21.44
C ILE A 209 17.39 -15.11 22.77
N ASP A 210 18.56 -15.72 22.89
CA ASP A 210 19.38 -15.68 24.10
C ASP A 210 19.88 -14.25 24.40
N ALA A 211 20.29 -13.50 23.37
CA ALA A 211 20.71 -12.11 23.52
C ALA A 211 19.54 -11.20 23.96
N ALA A 212 18.36 -11.38 23.37
CA ALA A 212 17.15 -10.66 23.75
C ALA A 212 16.71 -11.01 25.18
N GLN A 213 16.79 -12.28 25.56
CA GLN A 213 16.49 -12.75 26.91
C GLN A 213 17.45 -12.16 27.94
N GLN A 214 18.77 -12.19 27.68
CA GLN A 214 19.77 -11.60 28.57
C GLN A 214 19.53 -10.11 28.77
N LYS A 215 19.26 -9.37 27.69
CA LYS A 215 18.95 -7.94 27.75
C LYS A 215 17.68 -7.67 28.56
N ALA A 216 16.62 -8.45 28.33
CA ALA A 216 15.36 -8.32 29.05
C ALA A 216 15.50 -8.67 30.54
N SER A 217 16.24 -9.73 30.88
CA SER A 217 16.53 -10.09 32.28
C SER A 217 17.35 -9.02 33.01
N ALA A 218 18.31 -8.38 32.34
CA ALA A 218 19.07 -7.27 32.91
C ALA A 218 18.20 -6.05 33.21
N LEU A 219 17.26 -5.73 32.30
CA LEU A 219 16.30 -4.63 32.49
C LEU A 219 15.27 -4.95 33.58
N LEU A 220 14.82 -6.21 33.66
CA LEU A 220 13.91 -6.68 34.71
C LEU A 220 14.55 -6.54 36.09
N LYS A 221 15.82 -6.92 36.25
CA LYS A 221 16.56 -6.75 37.51
C LYS A 221 16.59 -5.29 37.95
N ARG A 222 16.92 -4.39 37.04
CA ARG A 222 16.95 -2.94 37.29
C ARG A 222 15.56 -2.37 37.64
N ALA A 223 14.52 -2.86 36.96
CA ALA A 223 13.14 -2.49 37.25
C ALA A 223 12.68 -2.98 38.64
N LEU A 224 13.12 -4.17 39.07
CA LEU A 224 12.86 -4.72 40.41
C LEU A 224 13.64 -3.98 41.51
N GLU A 225 14.81 -3.42 41.18
CA GLU A 225 15.63 -2.57 42.06
C GLU A 225 15.09 -1.13 42.20
N ASN A 226 13.84 -0.87 41.79
CA ASN A 226 13.15 0.42 41.82
C ASN A 226 13.79 1.53 40.96
N GLU A 227 14.55 1.19 39.90
CA GLU A 227 14.92 2.18 38.89
C GLU A 227 13.65 2.71 38.19
N ASN A 228 13.67 3.99 37.78
CA ASN A 228 12.51 4.63 37.17
C ASN A 228 12.06 3.88 35.90
N PHE A 229 10.92 3.19 35.98
CA PHE A 229 10.40 2.33 34.93
C PHE A 229 10.14 3.09 33.61
N ALA A 230 9.59 4.30 33.70
CA ALA A 230 9.36 5.14 32.53
C ALA A 230 10.67 5.54 31.81
N LYS A 231 11.76 5.76 32.55
CA LYS A 231 13.09 6.01 31.98
C LYS A 231 13.68 4.75 31.33
N LEU A 232 13.53 3.60 31.99
CA LEU A 232 13.95 2.31 31.43
C LEU A 232 13.20 2.01 30.13
N ALA A 233 11.89 2.22 30.10
CA ALA A 233 11.05 2.05 28.93
C ALA A 233 11.45 2.99 27.78
N LYS A 234 11.60 4.30 28.04
CA LYS A 234 12.02 5.28 27.02
C LYS A 234 13.36 4.93 26.37
N ASN A 235 14.30 4.42 27.15
CA ASN A 235 15.65 4.18 26.68
C ASN A 235 15.85 2.80 26.05
N ASN A 236 14.97 1.83 26.34
CA ASN A 236 15.23 0.42 26.00
C ASN A 236 14.05 -0.33 25.36
N SER A 237 12.80 0.14 25.51
CA SER A 237 11.62 -0.53 24.96
C SER A 237 11.52 -0.31 23.45
N GLN A 238 11.15 -1.35 22.72
CA GLN A 238 10.92 -1.33 21.28
C GLN A 238 9.40 -1.34 20.93
N ALA A 239 8.53 -1.09 21.92
CA ALA A 239 7.10 -0.90 21.75
C ALA A 239 6.72 0.56 21.39
N ALA A 240 5.53 0.77 20.84
CA ALA A 240 5.07 2.08 20.35
C ALA A 240 4.92 3.13 21.47
N ASP A 241 4.63 2.67 22.67
CA ASP A 241 4.44 3.45 23.89
C ASP A 241 5.74 3.72 24.67
N ALA A 242 6.89 3.28 24.14
CA ALA A 242 8.21 3.52 24.75
C ALA A 242 8.47 5.01 25.01
N SER A 243 8.13 5.89 24.05
CA SER A 243 8.28 7.35 24.18
C SER A 243 7.42 7.96 25.30
N ASN A 244 6.35 7.27 25.69
CA ASN A 244 5.49 7.62 26.81
C ASN A 244 5.81 6.84 28.10
N GLY A 245 7.04 6.32 28.23
CA GLY A 245 7.45 5.56 29.42
C GLY A 245 6.85 4.16 29.50
N GLY A 246 6.38 3.61 28.38
CA GLY A 246 5.77 2.29 28.31
C GLY A 246 4.34 2.25 28.84
N ASP A 247 3.67 3.39 29.05
CA ASP A 247 2.31 3.44 29.60
C ASP A 247 1.26 3.07 28.55
N LEU A 248 0.56 1.97 28.80
CA LEU A 248 -0.52 1.45 27.95
C LEU A 248 -1.87 2.14 28.18
N GLY A 249 -1.96 3.03 29.17
CA GLY A 249 -3.22 3.64 29.61
C GLY A 249 -4.14 2.64 30.29
N PHE A 250 -5.39 3.03 30.55
CA PHE A 250 -6.39 2.10 31.10
C PHE A 250 -6.85 1.12 30.02
N ARG A 251 -6.68 -0.17 30.29
CA ARG A 251 -7.11 -1.28 29.45
C ARG A 251 -8.01 -2.21 30.24
N SER A 252 -9.07 -2.71 29.59
CA SER A 252 -9.90 -3.73 30.20
C SER A 252 -9.12 -5.05 30.27
N THR A 253 -9.37 -5.86 31.30
CA THR A 253 -8.83 -7.23 31.38
C THR A 253 -9.13 -8.08 30.14
N SER A 254 -10.22 -7.80 29.43
CA SER A 254 -10.59 -8.50 28.19
C SER A 254 -9.83 -8.01 26.93
N SER A 255 -9.12 -6.89 26.99
CA SER A 255 -8.36 -6.32 25.87
C SER A 255 -6.84 -6.54 25.99
N LEU A 256 -6.37 -7.17 27.07
CA LEU A 256 -4.96 -7.44 27.34
C LEU A 256 -4.64 -8.92 27.05
N PRO A 257 -3.42 -9.25 26.59
CA PRO A 257 -2.97 -10.63 26.45
C PRO A 257 -3.09 -11.41 27.77
N ASP A 258 -3.41 -12.71 27.68
CA ASP A 258 -3.61 -13.57 28.86
C ASP A 258 -2.40 -13.58 29.80
N ALA A 259 -1.18 -13.59 29.25
CA ALA A 259 0.06 -13.53 30.02
C ALA A 259 0.17 -12.26 30.87
N MET A 260 -0.20 -11.10 30.32
CA MET A 260 -0.21 -9.82 31.06
C MET A 260 -1.33 -9.79 32.09
N THR A 261 -2.51 -10.32 31.77
CA THR A 261 -3.66 -10.36 32.69
C THR A 261 -3.37 -11.28 33.89
N GLN A 262 -2.74 -12.42 33.64
CA GLN A 262 -2.31 -13.37 34.68
C GLN A 262 -1.21 -12.75 35.56
N ALA A 263 -0.16 -12.17 34.95
CA ALA A 263 0.89 -11.47 35.68
C ALA A 263 0.31 -10.33 36.53
N ALA A 264 -0.48 -9.45 35.90
CA ALA A 264 -1.11 -8.34 36.56
C ALA A 264 -1.99 -8.80 37.72
N SER A 265 -2.70 -9.92 37.66
CA SER A 265 -3.57 -10.41 38.75
C SER A 265 -2.84 -10.64 40.08
N GLN A 266 -1.52 -10.91 40.03
CA GLN A 266 -0.69 -11.22 41.20
C GLN A 266 0.05 -9.98 41.75
N LEU A 267 0.00 -8.85 41.05
CA LEU A 267 0.74 -7.63 41.40
C LEU A 267 -0.07 -6.64 42.23
N ARG A 268 0.60 -5.92 43.13
CA ARG A 268 0.07 -4.71 43.77
C ARG A 268 0.39 -3.47 42.93
N PRO A 269 -0.45 -2.40 42.97
CA PRO A 269 -0.13 -1.14 42.31
C PRO A 269 1.28 -0.65 42.68
N GLY A 270 2.05 -0.27 41.67
CA GLY A 270 3.47 0.09 41.75
C GLY A 270 4.44 -1.06 41.51
N GLN A 271 4.02 -2.33 41.60
CA GLN A 271 4.93 -3.48 41.49
C GLN A 271 5.21 -3.91 40.04
N VAL A 272 6.45 -4.31 39.79
CA VAL A 272 6.93 -4.95 38.56
C VAL A 272 6.75 -6.47 38.68
N ASN A 273 6.34 -7.13 37.61
CA ASN A 273 6.26 -8.58 37.55
C ASN A 273 7.66 -9.18 37.72
N PRO A 274 7.88 -10.11 38.68
CA PRO A 274 9.20 -10.69 38.92
C PRO A 274 9.64 -11.64 37.81
N ASP A 275 8.69 -12.13 37.00
CA ASP A 275 8.96 -13.06 35.90
C ASP A 275 8.94 -12.34 34.55
N LEU A 276 9.85 -12.76 33.66
CA LEU A 276 9.90 -12.27 32.30
C LEU A 276 8.81 -12.94 31.46
N LEU A 277 7.95 -12.15 30.83
CA LEU A 277 6.86 -12.67 30.02
C LEU A 277 7.38 -12.93 28.59
N ARG A 278 7.20 -14.16 28.09
CA ARG A 278 7.46 -14.47 26.67
C ARG A 278 6.16 -14.33 25.88
N THR A 279 6.16 -13.45 24.90
CA THR A 279 5.05 -13.25 23.95
C THR A 279 5.50 -13.55 22.52
N PRO A 280 4.58 -13.60 21.54
CA PRO A 280 4.96 -13.71 20.13
C PRO A 280 5.85 -12.57 19.63
N ASP A 281 5.73 -11.38 20.22
CA ASP A 281 6.47 -10.19 19.84
C ASP A 281 7.85 -10.09 20.51
N GLY A 282 8.13 -10.92 21.51
CA GLY A 282 9.44 -11.00 22.17
C GLY A 282 9.34 -11.21 23.68
N PHE A 283 10.16 -10.49 24.43
CA PHE A 283 10.17 -10.53 25.89
C PHE A 283 9.61 -9.24 26.48
N GLU A 284 8.68 -9.37 27.43
CA GLU A 284 7.95 -8.28 28.04
C GLU A 284 8.17 -8.23 29.55
N ILE A 285 8.37 -7.01 30.05
CA ILE A 285 8.43 -6.68 31.48
C ILE A 285 7.24 -5.78 31.77
N VAL A 286 6.42 -6.12 32.75
CA VAL A 286 5.17 -5.41 33.04
C VAL A 286 5.19 -4.87 34.46
N ARG A 287 4.75 -3.61 34.63
CA ARG A 287 4.50 -2.97 35.93
C ARG A 287 3.03 -2.59 36.04
N LEU A 288 2.40 -2.98 37.14
CA LEU A 288 1.04 -2.54 37.43
C LEU A 288 1.08 -1.12 38.00
N VAL A 289 0.50 -0.14 37.31
CA VAL A 289 0.43 1.24 37.81
C VAL A 289 -0.72 1.38 38.81
N VAL A 290 -1.94 1.06 38.37
CA VAL A 290 -3.15 1.16 39.19
C VAL A 290 -4.27 0.29 38.64
N ARG A 291 -5.20 -0.11 39.50
CA ARG A 291 -6.44 -0.78 39.12
C ARG A 291 -7.60 0.18 39.33
N ARG A 292 -8.50 0.25 38.36
CA ARG A 292 -9.78 0.95 38.48
C ARG A 292 -10.91 -0.05 38.33
N VAL A 293 -11.81 -0.06 39.30
CA VAL A 293 -13.08 -0.75 39.16
C VAL A 293 -13.96 0.09 38.24
N SER A 294 -14.29 -0.43 37.07
CA SER A 294 -15.31 0.18 36.23
C SER A 294 -16.66 -0.31 36.73
N SER A 295 -17.40 0.58 37.39
CA SER A 295 -18.84 0.39 37.62
C SER A 295 -19.54 0.62 36.28
N GLY A 296 -19.52 -0.39 35.42
CA GLY A 296 -20.29 -0.37 34.19
C GLY A 296 -21.77 -0.15 34.53
N THR A 297 -22.34 0.95 34.04
CA THR A 297 -23.80 1.14 33.98
C THR A 297 -24.34 0.07 33.06
N GLY A 298 -24.67 -1.09 33.64
CA GLY A 298 -25.39 -2.16 32.97
C GLY A 298 -26.66 -1.55 32.39
N SER A 299 -26.70 -1.41 31.07
CA SER A 299 -27.95 -1.18 30.36
C SER A 299 -28.87 -2.32 30.78
N GLN A 300 -29.95 -1.98 31.48
CA GLN A 300 -30.95 -2.95 31.92
C GLN A 300 -31.42 -3.70 30.68
N ALA A 301 -31.01 -4.97 30.56
CA ALA A 301 -31.63 -5.88 29.63
C ALA A 301 -33.14 -5.88 29.98
N PRO A 302 -34.05 -5.72 29.00
CA PRO A 302 -35.47 -5.71 29.28
C PRO A 302 -35.81 -7.03 29.97
N LYS A 303 -36.44 -6.93 31.15
CA LYS A 303 -36.92 -8.10 31.89
C LYS A 303 -37.99 -8.78 31.04
N LEU A 304 -37.72 -9.98 30.53
CA LEU A 304 -38.74 -10.80 29.87
C LEU A 304 -39.44 -11.67 30.91
N VAL A 305 -40.77 -11.64 30.89
CA VAL A 305 -41.62 -12.51 31.71
C VAL A 305 -41.82 -13.81 30.94
N GLN A 306 -41.37 -14.93 31.51
CA GLN A 306 -41.71 -16.27 31.04
C GLN A 306 -42.97 -16.77 31.75
N THR A 307 -43.81 -17.50 31.02
CA THR A 307 -45.05 -18.09 31.54
C THR A 307 -44.96 -19.60 31.46
N HIS A 308 -45.09 -20.30 32.59
CA HIS A 308 -45.28 -21.74 32.63
C HIS A 308 -46.75 -22.03 32.34
N ALA A 309 -47.04 -22.76 31.26
CA ALA A 309 -48.40 -23.08 30.87
C ALA A 309 -48.54 -24.54 30.45
N GLN A 310 -49.76 -25.05 30.55
CA GLN A 310 -50.16 -26.34 30.01
C GLN A 310 -51.41 -26.16 29.14
N HIS A 311 -51.62 -27.04 28.16
CA HIS A 311 -52.76 -26.95 27.25
C HIS A 311 -53.37 -28.30 26.87
N ILE A 312 -54.59 -28.25 26.31
CA ILE A 312 -55.25 -29.36 25.63
C ILE A 312 -55.58 -28.91 24.21
N LEU A 313 -55.00 -29.56 23.20
CA LEU A 313 -55.27 -29.30 21.79
C LEU A 313 -56.29 -30.29 21.21
N ILE A 314 -57.33 -29.79 20.56
CA ILE A 314 -58.22 -30.55 19.67
C ILE A 314 -58.09 -30.02 18.24
N ARG A 315 -57.54 -30.82 17.34
CA ARG A 315 -57.37 -30.48 15.91
C ARG A 315 -58.72 -30.46 15.20
N VAL A 316 -58.85 -29.56 14.22
CA VAL A 316 -60.02 -29.46 13.35
C VAL A 316 -59.58 -29.88 11.95
N GLY A 317 -60.16 -30.94 11.39
CA GLY A 317 -59.82 -31.40 10.03
C GLY A 317 -59.91 -32.91 9.77
N GLU A 318 -59.90 -33.75 10.82
CA GLU A 318 -59.96 -35.22 10.70
C GLU A 318 -61.24 -35.76 11.37
N GLY A 319 -62.41 -35.46 10.81
CA GLY A 319 -63.70 -36.01 11.26
C GLY A 319 -64.37 -35.32 12.46
N GLN A 320 -63.76 -34.26 13.02
CA GLN A 320 -64.36 -33.43 14.08
C GLN A 320 -64.67 -32.02 13.56
N SER A 321 -65.92 -31.58 13.72
CA SER A 321 -66.34 -30.23 13.31
C SER A 321 -65.87 -29.18 14.31
N GLU A 322 -65.64 -27.95 13.85
CA GLU A 322 -65.25 -26.80 14.68
C GLU A 322 -66.19 -26.58 15.89
N PRO A 323 -67.53 -26.62 15.74
CA PRO A 323 -68.45 -26.58 16.88
C PRO A 323 -68.26 -27.74 17.87
N ALA A 324 -67.98 -28.95 17.38
CA ALA A 324 -67.77 -30.13 18.23
C ALA A 324 -66.44 -30.08 19.00
N ALA A 325 -65.37 -29.58 18.37
CA ALA A 325 -64.08 -29.36 19.03
C ALA A 325 -64.19 -28.31 20.14
N ARG A 326 -64.89 -27.20 19.86
CA ARG A 326 -65.16 -26.14 20.84
C ARG A 326 -66.02 -26.64 22.00
N GLN A 327 -67.11 -27.34 21.71
CA GLN A 327 -68.00 -27.88 22.76
C GLN A 327 -67.27 -28.87 23.65
N LYS A 328 -66.46 -29.77 23.08
CA LYS A 328 -65.66 -30.73 23.84
C LYS A 328 -64.71 -30.05 24.82
N LEU A 329 -64.05 -28.96 24.41
CA LEU A 329 -63.19 -28.19 25.32
C LEU A 329 -63.98 -27.40 26.38
N LEU A 330 -65.22 -26.95 26.08
CA LEU A 330 -66.11 -26.36 27.10
C LEU A 330 -66.50 -27.38 28.16
N ASP A 331 -66.82 -28.61 27.74
CA ASP A 331 -67.19 -29.69 28.67
C ASP A 331 -65.99 -30.10 29.54
N LEU A 332 -64.79 -30.19 28.94
CA LEU A 332 -63.54 -30.46 29.68
C LEU A 332 -63.22 -29.33 30.65
N ARG A 333 -63.39 -28.07 30.25
CA ARG A 333 -63.21 -26.92 31.14
C ARG A 333 -64.13 -27.01 32.35
N ALA A 334 -65.42 -27.27 32.16
CA ALA A 334 -66.38 -27.39 33.26
C ALA A 334 -66.01 -28.52 34.24
N GLN A 335 -65.50 -29.64 33.73
CA GLN A 335 -65.03 -30.76 34.56
C GLN A 335 -63.76 -30.41 35.35
N ILE A 336 -62.84 -29.66 34.75
CA ILE A 336 -61.63 -29.20 35.43
C ILE A 336 -61.98 -28.16 36.50
N GLU A 337 -62.89 -27.22 36.20
CA GLU A 337 -63.40 -26.24 37.17
C GLU A 337 -64.17 -26.90 38.33
N ALA A 338 -64.81 -28.05 38.09
CA ALA A 338 -65.46 -28.87 39.12
C ALA A 338 -64.48 -29.73 39.97
N GLY A 339 -63.17 -29.58 39.79
CA GLY A 339 -62.13 -30.27 40.56
C GLY A 339 -61.43 -31.44 39.85
N GLY A 340 -61.66 -31.61 38.54
CA GLY A 340 -60.95 -32.60 37.73
C GLY A 340 -59.49 -32.22 37.43
N ASP A 341 -58.61 -33.20 37.28
CA ASP A 341 -57.18 -32.97 37.01
C ASP A 341 -56.91 -32.68 35.53
N PHE A 342 -56.48 -31.43 35.25
CA PHE A 342 -56.13 -30.96 33.91
C PHE A 342 -55.14 -31.89 33.20
N ALA A 343 -54.12 -32.37 33.90
CA ALA A 343 -53.06 -33.19 33.31
C ALA A 343 -53.58 -34.55 32.80
N ASN A 344 -54.56 -35.14 33.50
CA ASN A 344 -55.19 -36.40 33.06
C ASN A 344 -56.08 -36.19 31.84
N PHE A 345 -56.81 -35.07 31.78
CA PHE A 345 -57.57 -34.71 30.58
C PHE A 345 -56.66 -34.43 29.39
N ALA A 346 -55.53 -33.75 29.59
CA ALA A 346 -54.55 -33.51 28.55
C ALA A 346 -53.93 -34.80 28.01
N ARG A 347 -53.55 -35.75 28.87
CA ARG A 347 -53.06 -37.08 28.44
C ARG A 347 -54.08 -37.86 27.61
N THR A 348 -55.36 -37.70 27.93
CA THR A 348 -56.43 -38.47 27.31
C THR A 348 -56.92 -37.84 26.01
N TYR A 349 -56.95 -36.50 25.94
CA TYR A 349 -57.66 -35.77 24.89
C TYR A 349 -56.80 -34.82 24.06
N SER A 350 -55.61 -34.41 24.51
CA SER A 350 -54.75 -33.51 23.72
C SER A 350 -54.17 -34.22 22.50
N GLN A 351 -54.17 -33.53 21.36
CA GLN A 351 -53.75 -34.05 20.05
C GLN A 351 -52.44 -33.42 19.57
N ASP A 352 -51.48 -33.33 20.48
CA ASP A 352 -50.15 -32.77 20.26
C ASP A 352 -49.07 -33.51 21.08
N GLY A 353 -47.81 -33.08 20.95
CA GLY A 353 -46.67 -33.71 21.61
C GLY A 353 -46.64 -33.55 23.13
N SER A 354 -47.35 -32.57 23.71
CA SER A 354 -47.39 -32.37 25.16
C SER A 354 -48.36 -33.30 25.89
N ALA A 355 -49.24 -34.01 25.16
CA ALA A 355 -50.23 -34.92 25.74
C ALA A 355 -49.63 -35.89 26.77
N SER A 356 -48.52 -36.57 26.43
CA SER A 356 -47.86 -37.52 27.34
C SER A 356 -47.34 -36.89 28.65
N GLN A 357 -47.08 -35.58 28.64
CA GLN A 357 -46.62 -34.80 29.79
C GLN A 357 -47.77 -34.11 30.53
N GLY A 358 -49.03 -34.48 30.26
CA GLY A 358 -50.17 -33.82 30.88
C GLY A 358 -50.45 -32.44 30.31
N GLY A 359 -50.04 -32.19 29.06
CA GLY A 359 -50.26 -30.91 28.39
C GLY A 359 -49.23 -29.85 28.71
N ASP A 360 -48.24 -30.15 29.55
CA ASP A 360 -47.21 -29.19 30.00
C ASP A 360 -46.34 -28.72 28.82
N LEU A 361 -46.20 -27.41 28.68
CA LEU A 361 -45.36 -26.74 27.68
C LEU A 361 -44.06 -26.18 28.28
N GLY A 362 -43.87 -26.30 29.59
CA GLY A 362 -42.74 -25.71 30.31
C GLY A 362 -42.80 -24.18 30.33
N TRP A 363 -41.65 -23.55 30.57
CA TRP A 363 -41.53 -22.09 30.64
C TRP A 363 -41.42 -21.46 29.25
N ILE A 364 -42.49 -20.81 28.80
CA ILE A 364 -42.64 -20.18 27.48
C ILE A 364 -42.17 -18.72 27.55
N SER A 365 -41.33 -18.30 26.59
CA SER A 365 -40.92 -16.91 26.39
C SER A 365 -41.81 -16.19 25.35
N PRO A 366 -41.92 -14.84 25.41
CA PRO A 366 -42.66 -14.09 24.39
C PRO A 366 -42.19 -14.40 22.96
N GLY A 367 -43.14 -14.72 22.06
CA GLY A 367 -42.87 -15.11 20.67
C GLY A 367 -42.58 -16.60 20.41
N GLU A 368 -42.59 -17.48 21.42
CA GLU A 368 -42.44 -18.94 21.24
C GLU A 368 -43.76 -19.65 20.89
N THR A 369 -44.90 -18.96 20.99
CA THR A 369 -46.24 -19.47 20.63
C THR A 369 -46.91 -18.61 19.57
N VAL A 370 -47.95 -19.14 18.92
CA VAL A 370 -48.73 -18.37 17.93
C VAL A 370 -49.47 -17.18 18.57
N PRO A 371 -49.71 -16.08 17.85
CA PRO A 371 -50.23 -14.83 18.41
C PRO A 371 -51.58 -14.97 19.14
N GLU A 372 -52.47 -15.85 18.68
CA GLU A 372 -53.76 -16.12 19.31
C GLU A 372 -53.60 -16.81 20.67
N PHE A 373 -52.69 -17.78 20.72
CA PHE A 373 -52.37 -18.53 21.93
C PHE A 373 -51.70 -17.61 22.96
N GLU A 374 -50.72 -16.83 22.52
CA GLU A 374 -49.97 -15.91 23.38
C GLU A 374 -50.88 -14.84 24.00
N ARG A 375 -51.78 -14.24 23.20
CA ARG A 375 -52.76 -13.27 23.71
C ARG A 375 -53.68 -13.86 24.77
N ALA A 376 -54.17 -15.08 24.56
CA ALA A 376 -55.02 -15.75 25.52
C ALA A 376 -54.26 -16.08 26.81
N MET A 377 -53.06 -16.65 26.69
CA MET A 377 -52.18 -16.97 27.81
C MET A 377 -51.82 -15.73 28.66
N ASN A 378 -51.51 -14.61 28.02
CA ASN A 378 -51.14 -13.37 28.70
C ASN A 378 -52.30 -12.73 29.48
N ASN A 379 -53.55 -13.02 29.10
CA ASN A 379 -54.73 -12.50 29.78
C ASN A 379 -55.20 -13.35 30.97
N LEU A 380 -54.59 -14.52 31.21
CA LEU A 380 -54.97 -15.42 32.32
C LEU A 380 -54.19 -15.11 33.59
N SER A 381 -54.81 -15.32 34.73
CA SER A 381 -54.14 -15.33 36.04
C SER A 381 -53.47 -16.69 36.30
N ASP A 382 -52.53 -16.73 37.25
CA ASP A 382 -51.89 -17.98 37.65
C ASP A 382 -52.96 -18.94 38.25
N GLY A 383 -53.05 -20.15 37.71
CA GLY A 383 -54.06 -21.17 37.99
C GLY A 383 -55.31 -21.11 37.11
N GLU A 384 -55.53 -20.02 36.37
CA GLU A 384 -56.73 -19.78 35.57
C GLU A 384 -56.73 -20.55 34.23
N ILE A 385 -57.92 -20.97 33.80
CA ILE A 385 -58.14 -21.74 32.57
C ILE A 385 -58.84 -20.87 31.52
N SER A 386 -58.33 -20.87 30.29
CA SER A 386 -58.84 -20.10 29.17
C SER A 386 -60.21 -20.57 28.69
N GLN A 387 -60.93 -19.71 27.94
CA GLN A 387 -61.97 -20.21 27.04
C GLN A 387 -61.31 -20.97 25.88
N PRO A 388 -62.01 -21.84 25.14
CA PRO A 388 -61.43 -22.50 23.97
C PRO A 388 -60.96 -21.48 22.92
N ILE A 389 -59.65 -21.47 22.63
CA ILE A 389 -59.00 -20.51 21.72
C ILE A 389 -58.73 -21.18 20.39
N ARG A 390 -59.14 -20.53 19.29
CA ARG A 390 -58.82 -20.98 17.93
C ARG A 390 -57.42 -20.52 17.55
N THR A 391 -56.60 -21.46 17.07
CA THR A 391 -55.31 -21.20 16.40
C THR A 391 -55.29 -21.90 15.04
N GLU A 392 -54.20 -21.75 14.30
CA GLU A 392 -53.95 -22.52 13.07
C GLU A 392 -53.92 -24.05 13.31
N TYR A 393 -53.59 -24.50 14.54
CA TYR A 393 -53.43 -25.93 14.86
C TYR A 393 -54.72 -26.61 15.36
N GLY A 394 -55.75 -25.86 15.73
CA GLY A 394 -56.96 -26.42 16.33
C GLY A 394 -57.64 -25.47 17.31
N TYR A 395 -58.36 -26.04 18.27
CA TYR A 395 -58.77 -25.33 19.48
C TYR A 395 -57.90 -25.75 20.66
N HIS A 396 -57.54 -24.78 21.50
CA HIS A 396 -56.73 -24.96 22.68
C HIS A 396 -57.51 -24.55 23.94
N LEU A 397 -57.40 -25.35 24.99
CA LEU A 397 -57.70 -24.93 26.36
C LEU A 397 -56.38 -24.74 27.09
N ILE A 398 -56.12 -23.55 27.64
CA ILE A 398 -54.81 -23.15 28.20
C ILE A 398 -54.96 -22.93 29.70
N GLN A 399 -54.04 -23.44 30.51
CA GLN A 399 -53.91 -23.10 31.93
C GLN A 399 -52.52 -22.55 32.22
N VAL A 400 -52.45 -21.39 32.88
CA VAL A 400 -51.19 -20.80 33.33
C VAL A 400 -50.86 -21.36 34.72
N LEU A 401 -49.68 -21.95 34.87
CA LEU A 401 -49.20 -22.54 36.12
C LEU A 401 -48.34 -21.58 36.95
N GLY A 402 -47.70 -20.60 36.30
CA GLY A 402 -46.95 -19.56 36.98
C GLY A 402 -46.18 -18.64 36.04
N ARG A 403 -45.75 -17.49 36.55
CA ARG A 403 -44.90 -16.54 35.82
C ARG A 403 -43.59 -16.28 36.55
N ARG A 404 -42.50 -16.11 35.78
CA ARG A 404 -41.18 -15.75 36.32
C ARG A 404 -40.49 -14.71 35.45
N GLU A 405 -39.73 -13.82 36.10
CA GLU A 405 -38.79 -12.95 35.39
C GLU A 405 -37.55 -13.77 35.02
N ALA A 406 -37.22 -13.84 33.72
CA ALA A 406 -36.02 -14.53 33.24
C ALA A 406 -35.16 -13.58 32.39
N GLN A 407 -33.84 -13.65 32.57
CA GLN A 407 -32.89 -12.90 31.75
C GLN A 407 -32.65 -13.65 30.43
N GLY A 408 -33.38 -13.29 29.36
CA GLY A 408 -33.18 -13.75 27.97
C GLY A 408 -33.52 -15.23 27.69
N SER A 409 -34.08 -15.53 26.50
CA SER A 409 -34.32 -16.93 26.10
C SER A 409 -32.98 -17.66 25.87
N VAL A 410 -32.92 -18.94 26.24
CA VAL A 410 -31.70 -19.76 26.09
C VAL A 410 -31.25 -19.84 24.63
N GLY A 411 -32.20 -19.88 23.69
CA GLY A 411 -31.92 -19.86 22.25
C GLY A 411 -31.29 -18.55 21.79
N GLN A 412 -31.77 -17.40 22.28
CA GLN A 412 -31.18 -16.09 21.95
C GLN A 412 -29.78 -15.92 22.56
N GLN A 413 -29.55 -16.46 23.76
CA GLN A 413 -28.22 -16.49 24.38
C GLN A 413 -27.25 -17.38 23.60
N GLN A 414 -27.70 -18.54 23.12
CA GLN A 414 -26.90 -19.45 22.28
C GLN A 414 -26.56 -18.82 20.93
N GLU A 415 -27.50 -18.14 20.28
CA GLU A 415 -27.27 -17.48 19.00
C GLU A 415 -26.32 -16.28 19.15
N THR A 416 -26.51 -15.46 20.18
CA THR A 416 -25.59 -14.35 20.49
C THR A 416 -24.19 -14.88 20.81
N ALA A 417 -24.10 -15.99 21.54
CA ALA A 417 -22.84 -16.68 21.83
C ALA A 417 -22.16 -17.20 20.55
N ARG A 418 -22.92 -17.86 19.66
CA ARG A 418 -22.41 -18.34 18.37
C ARG A 418 -21.89 -17.19 17.52
N GLN A 419 -22.64 -16.10 17.42
CA GLN A 419 -22.22 -14.92 16.67
C GLN A 419 -20.96 -14.28 17.27
N ALA A 420 -20.90 -14.13 18.59
CA ALA A 420 -19.73 -13.54 19.27
C ALA A 420 -18.46 -14.42 19.17
N ILE A 421 -18.60 -15.75 19.19
CA ILE A 421 -17.49 -16.68 18.98
C ILE A 421 -17.07 -16.69 17.52
N GLY A 422 -18.05 -16.73 16.60
CA GLY A 422 -17.84 -16.70 15.16
C GLY A 422 -17.09 -15.44 14.73
N GLN A 423 -17.51 -14.27 15.23
CA GLN A 423 -16.86 -12.99 14.95
C GLN A 423 -15.40 -12.96 15.44
N ARG A 424 -15.13 -13.45 16.66
CA ARG A 424 -13.74 -13.54 17.17
C ARG A 424 -12.86 -14.47 16.34
N LYS A 425 -13.40 -15.64 15.96
CA LYS A 425 -12.69 -16.57 15.08
C LYS A 425 -12.45 -15.94 13.70
N ALA A 426 -13.40 -15.15 13.20
CA ALA A 426 -13.28 -14.44 11.92
C ALA A 426 -12.18 -13.40 11.96
N GLU A 427 -12.16 -12.57 13.00
CA GLU A 427 -11.12 -11.54 13.17
C GLU A 427 -9.72 -12.17 13.25
N GLN A 428 -9.56 -13.26 14.01
CA GLN A 428 -8.30 -13.97 14.12
C GLN A 428 -7.89 -14.63 12.78
N ALA A 429 -8.80 -15.37 12.15
CA ALA A 429 -8.54 -16.04 10.88
C ALA A 429 -8.26 -15.03 9.75
N TYR A 430 -8.91 -13.86 9.76
CA TYR A 430 -8.65 -12.78 8.80
C TYR A 430 -7.27 -12.16 9.01
N ALA A 431 -6.87 -11.93 10.27
CA ALA A 431 -5.53 -11.42 10.57
C ALA A 431 -4.42 -12.40 10.14
N ASP A 432 -4.62 -13.70 10.36
CA ASP A 432 -3.69 -14.74 9.94
C ASP A 432 -3.66 -14.87 8.40
N TRP A 433 -4.82 -14.82 7.76
CA TRP A 433 -4.94 -14.83 6.29
C TRP A 433 -4.26 -13.61 5.66
N LEU A 434 -4.48 -12.39 6.17
CA LEU A 434 -3.80 -11.19 5.69
C LEU A 434 -2.27 -11.29 5.83
N ARG A 435 -1.78 -11.91 6.90
CA ARG A 435 -0.35 -12.16 7.10
C ARG A 435 0.19 -13.12 6.05
N GLN A 436 -0.47 -14.26 5.85
CA GLN A 436 -0.10 -15.23 4.82
C GLN A 436 -0.13 -14.60 3.43
N LEU A 437 -1.18 -13.84 3.11
CA LEU A 437 -1.35 -13.16 1.83
C LEU A 437 -0.19 -12.17 1.57
N ARG A 438 0.22 -11.41 2.60
CA ARG A 438 1.37 -10.51 2.53
C ARG A 438 2.69 -11.26 2.35
N ASP A 439 2.90 -12.35 3.09
CA ASP A 439 4.15 -13.11 3.04
C ASP A 439 4.28 -13.92 1.73
N SER A 440 3.15 -14.24 1.07
CA SER A 440 3.10 -14.89 -0.25
C SER A 440 3.16 -13.92 -1.43
N ALA A 441 2.86 -12.64 -1.21
CA ALA A 441 2.89 -11.63 -2.26
C ALA A 441 4.33 -11.16 -2.50
N HIS A 442 4.70 -10.98 -3.76
CA HIS A 442 5.95 -10.31 -4.11
C HIS A 442 5.73 -8.80 -3.95
N SER A 443 5.84 -8.32 -2.71
CA SER A 443 5.90 -6.89 -2.41
C SER A 443 7.34 -6.50 -2.16
N GLU A 444 8.04 -6.05 -3.20
CA GLU A 444 9.34 -5.43 -3.02
C GLU A 444 9.10 -4.00 -2.49
N ARG A 445 9.29 -3.85 -1.18
CA ARG A 445 9.72 -2.56 -0.64
C ARG A 445 11.19 -2.46 -1.00
N ASN A 446 11.61 -1.36 -1.62
CA ASN A 446 13.02 -1.02 -1.76
C ASN A 446 13.66 -0.95 -0.36
N VAL A 447 14.15 -2.08 0.14
CA VAL A 447 15.18 -2.17 1.18
C VAL A 447 16.36 -2.95 0.60
N THR A 448 16.67 -2.70 -0.68
CA THR A 448 18.03 -2.88 -1.18
C THR A 448 18.87 -1.75 -0.62
N ALA A 449 20.09 -2.04 -0.15
CA ALA A 449 21.05 -0.98 0.19
C ALA A 449 21.11 0.05 -0.96
N PRO A 450 21.19 1.36 -0.67
CA PRO A 450 21.11 2.39 -1.70
C PRO A 450 22.11 2.13 -2.84
N VAL A 451 21.69 2.36 -4.07
CA VAL A 451 22.58 2.28 -5.23
C VAL A 451 23.67 3.35 -5.12
N ARG A 452 24.88 3.00 -5.52
CA ARG A 452 26.07 3.86 -5.42
C ARG A 452 26.35 4.44 -6.78
N ILE A 453 26.19 5.75 -6.92
CA ILE A 453 26.34 6.44 -8.20
C ILE A 453 27.59 7.31 -8.15
N ALA A 454 28.51 7.13 -9.10
CA ALA A 454 29.63 8.05 -9.27
C ALA A 454 29.23 9.18 -10.22
N ILE A 455 29.57 10.43 -9.87
CA ILE A 455 29.35 11.59 -10.72
C ILE A 455 30.69 12.26 -11.00
N THR A 456 31.12 12.32 -12.26
CA THR A 456 32.33 13.07 -12.64
C THR A 456 31.95 14.52 -12.97
N THR A 457 32.63 15.50 -12.35
CA THR A 457 32.32 16.93 -12.60
C THR A 457 32.74 17.43 -13.98
N GLY A 458 33.57 16.68 -14.70
CA GLY A 458 33.98 17.01 -16.06
C GLY A 458 34.99 18.15 -16.15
N GLU A 459 34.92 18.95 -17.23
CA GLU A 459 35.78 20.10 -17.52
C GLU A 459 35.64 21.16 -16.42
N PRO A 460 36.71 21.44 -15.65
CA PRO A 460 36.64 22.34 -14.50
C PRO A 460 36.33 23.79 -14.87
N ALA A 461 36.71 24.24 -16.06
CA ALA A 461 36.39 25.58 -16.57
C ALA A 461 34.94 25.72 -17.07
N GLY A 462 34.21 24.60 -17.21
CA GLY A 462 32.82 24.57 -17.68
C GLY A 462 31.78 24.59 -16.55
N VAL A 463 30.53 24.35 -16.93
CA VAL A 463 29.37 24.35 -16.01
C VAL A 463 29.24 23.06 -15.18
N GLY A 464 29.97 21.99 -15.51
CA GLY A 464 29.82 20.67 -14.88
C GLY A 464 29.89 20.69 -13.34
N PRO A 465 30.86 21.38 -12.71
CA PRO A 465 30.95 21.49 -11.25
C PRO A 465 29.73 22.15 -10.59
N GLU A 466 29.24 23.28 -11.13
CA GLU A 466 28.08 23.98 -10.56
C GLU A 466 26.77 23.23 -10.82
N LEU A 467 26.62 22.63 -12.01
CA LEU A 467 25.46 21.80 -12.35
C LEU A 467 25.37 20.58 -11.44
N THR A 468 26.49 19.94 -11.11
CA THR A 468 26.51 18.80 -10.19
C THR A 468 25.98 19.19 -8.82
N ALA A 469 26.43 20.32 -8.27
CA ALA A 469 25.92 20.83 -6.99
C ALA A 469 24.43 21.18 -7.06
N GLN A 470 23.99 21.89 -8.11
CA GLN A 470 22.58 22.27 -8.31
C GLN A 470 21.67 21.06 -8.50
N ALA A 471 22.08 20.09 -9.32
CA ALA A 471 21.33 18.86 -9.57
C ALA A 471 21.15 18.07 -8.27
N LEU A 472 22.22 17.91 -7.48
CA LEU A 472 22.15 17.22 -6.20
C LEU A 472 21.25 17.93 -5.19
N ALA A 473 21.32 19.26 -5.12
CA ALA A 473 20.49 20.05 -4.21
C ALA A 473 19.01 20.03 -4.59
N ARG A 474 18.68 20.27 -5.86
CA ARG A 474 17.29 20.25 -6.36
C ARG A 474 16.71 18.85 -6.39
N GLY A 475 17.56 17.84 -6.56
CA GLY A 475 17.19 16.43 -6.63
C GLY A 475 17.22 15.69 -5.30
N ALA A 476 17.67 16.30 -4.18
CA ALA A 476 17.81 15.61 -2.89
C ALA A 476 16.53 14.89 -2.42
N GLY A 477 15.35 15.49 -2.65
CA GLY A 477 14.06 14.85 -2.35
C GLY A 477 13.65 13.75 -3.34
N ARG A 478 14.27 13.70 -4.53
CA ARG A 478 13.95 12.75 -5.61
C ARG A 478 14.53 11.37 -5.36
N TRP A 479 15.71 11.26 -4.74
CA TRP A 479 16.42 9.99 -4.55
C TRP A 479 16.40 9.48 -3.11
N GLY A 480 15.46 9.97 -2.30
CA GLY A 480 15.38 9.81 -0.84
C GLY A 480 15.71 8.40 -0.33
N GLY A 481 16.95 8.23 0.16
CA GLY A 481 17.45 6.98 0.75
C GLY A 481 17.79 5.86 -0.25
N ASP A 482 17.40 5.99 -1.52
CA ASP A 482 17.58 4.98 -2.57
C ASP A 482 18.96 5.02 -3.23
N ALA A 483 19.64 6.18 -3.19
CA ALA A 483 20.94 6.37 -3.80
C ALA A 483 21.95 7.06 -2.89
N ARG A 484 23.22 6.74 -3.07
CA ARG A 484 24.38 7.45 -2.52
C ARG A 484 25.27 7.92 -3.66
N PHE A 485 25.67 9.18 -3.60
CA PHE A 485 26.43 9.83 -4.66
C PHE A 485 27.89 10.00 -4.22
N THR A 486 28.81 9.58 -5.07
CA THR A 486 30.23 9.94 -4.95
C THR A 486 30.57 10.93 -6.06
N VAL A 487 30.76 12.19 -5.72
CA VAL A 487 31.16 13.23 -6.67
C VAL A 487 32.67 13.23 -6.77
N LEU A 488 33.18 12.94 -7.96
CA LEU A 488 34.60 12.92 -8.28
C LEU A 488 34.99 14.29 -8.85
N GLY A 489 35.84 15.02 -8.11
CA GLY A 489 36.37 16.30 -8.55
C GLY A 489 37.11 17.06 -7.45
N ASP A 490 37.72 18.19 -7.82
CA ASP A 490 38.42 19.07 -6.89
C ASP A 490 37.44 19.70 -5.88
N ARG A 491 37.67 19.45 -4.60
CA ARG A 491 36.78 19.91 -3.52
C ARG A 491 36.70 21.43 -3.48
N ALA A 492 37.81 22.14 -3.65
CA ALA A 492 37.83 23.61 -3.57
C ALA A 492 37.03 24.22 -4.73
N LEU A 493 37.17 23.66 -5.94
CA LEU A 493 36.38 24.04 -7.10
C LEU A 493 34.89 23.81 -6.87
N ILE A 494 34.50 22.61 -6.44
CA ILE A 494 33.07 22.26 -6.24
C ILE A 494 32.45 23.18 -5.18
N VAL A 495 33.14 23.42 -4.07
CA VAL A 495 32.66 24.33 -3.01
C VAL A 495 32.50 25.76 -3.53
N ALA A 496 33.50 26.28 -4.25
CA ALA A 496 33.44 27.63 -4.81
C ALA A 496 32.28 27.78 -5.83
N ARG A 497 32.07 26.75 -6.67
CA ARG A 497 31.03 26.72 -7.70
C ARG A 497 29.63 26.55 -7.12
N ALA A 498 29.47 25.71 -6.11
CA ALA A 498 28.22 25.57 -5.39
C ALA A 498 27.80 26.89 -4.73
N ALA A 499 28.76 27.59 -4.09
CA ALA A 499 28.50 28.89 -3.48
C ALA A 499 28.06 29.94 -4.52
N GLN A 500 28.73 30.01 -5.68
CA GLN A 500 28.34 30.88 -6.80
C GLN A 500 26.92 30.57 -7.32
N ALA A 501 26.55 29.28 -7.31
CA ALA A 501 25.24 28.79 -7.71
C ALA A 501 24.16 28.89 -6.61
N GLY A 502 24.49 29.43 -5.43
CA GLY A 502 23.55 29.54 -4.30
C GLY A 502 23.20 28.22 -3.63
N VAL A 503 24.07 27.20 -3.73
CA VAL A 503 23.88 25.86 -3.18
C VAL A 503 24.76 25.67 -1.94
N ASP A 504 24.13 25.31 -0.81
CA ASP A 504 24.84 24.87 0.38
C ASP A 504 25.13 23.36 0.31
N LEU A 505 26.39 23.00 0.07
CA LEU A 505 26.81 21.59 0.02
C LEU A 505 26.67 20.87 1.36
N ALA A 506 26.72 21.58 2.49
CA ALA A 506 26.54 20.96 3.80
C ALA A 506 25.09 20.47 4.00
N ALA A 507 24.13 21.14 3.37
CA ALA A 507 22.72 20.75 3.38
C ALA A 507 22.43 19.47 2.57
N LEU A 508 23.38 19.02 1.73
CA LEU A 508 23.26 17.74 1.00
C LEU A 508 23.45 16.51 1.91
N GLY A 509 23.76 16.68 3.20
CA GLY A 509 23.81 15.58 4.16
C GLY A 509 24.82 14.46 3.81
N THR A 510 24.62 13.27 4.38
CA THR A 510 25.57 12.15 4.30
C THR A 510 25.40 11.25 3.07
N HIS A 511 24.42 11.52 2.21
CA HIS A 511 24.17 10.74 1.01
C HIS A 511 25.03 11.19 -0.19
N VAL A 512 25.70 12.33 -0.07
CA VAL A 512 26.69 12.82 -1.04
C VAL A 512 28.07 12.82 -0.40
N VAL A 513 29.03 12.18 -1.07
CA VAL A 513 30.45 12.16 -0.68
C VAL A 513 31.27 12.82 -1.78
N LEU A 514 32.07 13.83 -1.42
CA LEU A 514 33.06 14.40 -2.32
C LEU A 514 34.36 13.59 -2.24
N HIS A 515 34.73 12.96 -3.35
CA HIS A 515 36.04 12.34 -3.54
C HIS A 515 36.99 13.38 -4.13
N ASP A 516 37.84 13.92 -3.28
CA ASP A 516 38.71 15.04 -3.62
C ASP A 516 39.83 14.60 -4.58
N MET A 517 39.85 15.22 -5.76
CA MET A 517 40.90 15.04 -6.76
C MET A 517 41.43 16.43 -7.14
N PRO A 518 42.63 16.81 -6.71
CA PRO A 518 43.09 18.18 -6.91
C PRO A 518 43.34 18.50 -8.38
N LEU A 519 43.04 19.74 -8.80
CA LEU A 519 43.42 20.27 -10.09
C LEU A 519 44.95 20.39 -10.22
N ALA A 520 45.46 20.33 -11.46
CA ALA A 520 46.86 20.63 -11.75
C ALA A 520 47.15 22.13 -11.66
N VAL A 521 46.19 22.95 -12.12
CA VAL A 521 46.22 24.41 -12.05
C VAL A 521 44.85 24.95 -11.65
N PRO A 522 44.76 26.08 -10.93
CA PRO A 522 43.48 26.67 -10.56
C PRO A 522 42.58 26.92 -11.77
N SER A 523 41.32 26.54 -11.68
CA SER A 523 40.35 26.74 -12.76
C SER A 523 39.72 28.13 -12.71
N VAL A 524 39.64 28.80 -13.86
CA VAL A 524 38.89 30.04 -14.06
C VAL A 524 37.63 29.73 -14.89
N PRO A 525 36.42 30.17 -14.47
CA PRO A 525 35.20 29.96 -15.27
C PRO A 525 35.33 30.47 -16.70
N GLY A 526 34.98 29.62 -17.66
CA GLY A 526 34.98 29.93 -19.09
C GLY A 526 36.34 29.95 -19.76
N ALA A 527 37.44 29.82 -19.01
CA ALA A 527 38.81 29.82 -19.54
C ALA A 527 39.43 28.42 -19.43
N LEU A 528 39.52 27.74 -20.56
CA LEU A 528 40.11 26.40 -20.67
C LEU A 528 41.61 26.43 -20.36
N ASP A 529 42.12 25.39 -19.70
CA ASP A 529 43.54 25.20 -19.46
C ASP A 529 43.94 23.74 -19.69
N ALA A 530 44.82 23.51 -20.67
CA ALA A 530 45.30 22.18 -21.06
C ALA A 530 46.00 21.44 -19.90
N ALA A 531 46.57 22.13 -18.92
CA ALA A 531 47.18 21.49 -17.75
C ALA A 531 46.17 20.67 -16.94
N ASN A 532 44.88 21.03 -16.99
CA ASN A 532 43.79 20.28 -16.35
C ASN A 532 43.20 19.16 -17.23
N GLY A 533 43.66 18.97 -18.47
CA GLY A 533 43.14 17.91 -19.35
C GLY A 533 43.33 16.51 -18.77
N ARG A 534 44.46 16.24 -18.11
CA ARG A 534 44.72 14.96 -17.42
C ARG A 534 43.88 14.78 -16.17
N TYR A 535 43.50 15.87 -15.49
CA TYR A 535 42.58 15.81 -14.36
C TYR A 535 41.22 15.26 -14.79
N VAL A 536 40.68 15.74 -15.92
CA VAL A 536 39.38 15.28 -16.45
C VAL A 536 39.39 13.79 -16.75
N LEU A 537 40.48 13.28 -17.34
CA LEU A 537 40.66 11.85 -17.57
C LEU A 537 40.73 11.06 -16.26
N ALA A 538 41.51 11.52 -15.28
CA ALA A 538 41.62 10.85 -13.99
C ALA A 538 40.26 10.69 -13.28
N LEU A 539 39.33 11.65 -13.43
CA LEU A 539 37.96 11.50 -12.93
C LEU A 539 37.23 10.33 -13.58
N LEU A 540 37.33 10.22 -14.91
CA LEU A 540 36.73 9.11 -15.66
C LEU A 540 37.36 7.78 -15.24
N ASP A 541 38.68 7.75 -15.05
CA ASP A 541 39.42 6.55 -14.67
C ASP A 541 38.89 5.96 -13.36
N VAL A 542 38.82 6.80 -12.33
CA VAL A 542 38.32 6.40 -11.01
C VAL A 542 36.85 5.95 -11.07
N ALA A 543 36.03 6.60 -11.90
CA ALA A 543 34.64 6.22 -12.09
C ALA A 543 34.50 4.85 -12.76
N ILE A 544 35.25 4.63 -13.85
CA ILE A 544 35.23 3.39 -14.65
C ILE A 544 35.72 2.22 -13.81
N ASP A 545 36.90 2.37 -13.19
CA ASP A 545 37.50 1.31 -12.39
C ASP A 545 36.59 0.97 -11.21
N GLY A 546 36.03 1.99 -10.55
CA GLY A 546 35.05 1.78 -9.48
C GLY A 546 33.76 1.09 -9.93
N ALA A 547 33.30 1.32 -11.16
CA ALA A 547 32.11 0.63 -11.69
C ALA A 547 32.43 -0.82 -12.09
N LEU A 548 33.60 -1.09 -12.67
CA LEU A 548 34.06 -2.43 -13.00
C LEU A 548 34.28 -3.28 -11.74
N ASP A 549 34.82 -2.68 -10.68
CA ASP A 549 35.04 -3.33 -9.39
C ASP A 549 33.75 -3.47 -8.54
N GLY A 550 32.60 -3.00 -9.04
CA GLY A 550 31.33 -3.02 -8.30
C GLY A 550 31.30 -2.09 -7.08
N LYS A 551 32.19 -1.11 -7.00
CA LYS A 551 32.14 -0.01 -6.02
C LYS A 551 31.03 1.00 -6.35
N PHE A 552 30.77 1.20 -7.65
CA PHE A 552 29.67 2.00 -8.17
C PHE A 552 28.74 1.12 -9.00
N ASP A 553 27.44 1.31 -8.82
CA ASP A 553 26.40 0.62 -9.58
C ASP A 553 26.12 1.35 -10.92
N ALA A 554 26.43 2.65 -11.02
CA ALA A 554 26.41 3.41 -12.26
C ALA A 554 27.30 4.66 -12.22
N ILE A 555 27.63 5.20 -13.39
CA ILE A 555 28.38 6.45 -13.59
C ILE A 555 27.49 7.48 -14.31
N VAL A 556 27.52 8.72 -13.83
CA VAL A 556 26.94 9.89 -14.49
C VAL A 556 28.08 10.86 -14.85
N THR A 557 28.19 11.25 -16.11
CA THR A 557 29.26 12.17 -16.55
C THR A 557 28.71 13.54 -16.95
N ALA A 558 29.21 14.60 -16.31
CA ALA A 558 28.99 15.98 -16.72
C ALA A 558 29.86 16.38 -17.93
N PRO A 559 29.61 17.58 -18.50
CA PRO A 559 30.43 18.32 -19.44
C PRO A 559 31.92 17.99 -19.57
N LEU A 560 32.47 17.54 -20.70
CA LEU A 560 33.92 17.67 -20.90
C LEU A 560 34.30 18.32 -22.22
N GLN A 561 35.52 18.84 -22.27
CA GLN A 561 36.07 19.51 -23.44
C GLN A 561 37.15 18.64 -24.10
N LYS A 562 36.86 18.17 -25.32
CA LYS A 562 37.79 17.32 -26.07
C LYS A 562 39.11 18.02 -26.39
N SER A 563 39.06 19.31 -26.76
CA SER A 563 40.25 20.08 -27.12
C SER A 563 41.25 20.16 -25.97
N THR A 564 40.80 20.47 -24.75
CA THR A 564 41.65 20.57 -23.56
C THR A 564 42.44 19.28 -23.29
N ILE A 565 41.81 18.11 -23.49
CA ILE A 565 42.45 16.81 -23.28
C ILE A 565 43.49 16.52 -24.37
N ASN A 566 43.18 16.82 -25.63
CA ASN A 566 44.12 16.67 -26.74
C ASN A 566 45.32 17.62 -26.59
N ASP A 567 45.08 18.86 -26.19
CA ASP A 567 46.12 19.86 -25.93
C ASP A 567 47.01 19.48 -24.73
N ALA A 568 46.51 18.64 -23.81
CA ALA A 568 47.30 18.02 -22.74
C ALA A 568 48.20 16.86 -23.22
N GLY A 569 48.23 16.61 -24.54
CA GLY A 569 49.01 15.57 -25.18
C GLY A 569 48.41 14.17 -25.10
N VAL A 570 47.10 14.05 -24.83
CA VAL A 570 46.40 12.75 -24.78
C VAL A 570 45.39 12.67 -25.92
N PRO A 571 45.55 11.75 -26.90
CA PRO A 571 44.57 11.55 -27.95
C PRO A 571 43.20 11.22 -27.36
N PHE A 572 42.20 12.06 -27.63
CA PHE A 572 40.87 11.91 -27.06
C PHE A 572 39.78 12.31 -28.06
N THR A 573 38.90 11.36 -28.38
CA THR A 573 37.81 11.55 -29.35
C THR A 573 36.47 11.81 -28.67
N GLY A 574 36.21 11.22 -27.50
CA GLY A 574 34.95 11.34 -26.79
C GLY A 574 34.84 10.37 -25.61
N HIS A 575 33.81 10.58 -24.78
CA HIS A 575 33.51 9.68 -23.65
C HIS A 575 33.28 8.24 -24.11
N THR A 576 32.48 8.06 -25.15
CA THR A 576 32.01 6.76 -25.61
C THR A 576 33.17 5.88 -26.07
N GLU A 577 34.09 6.44 -26.85
CA GLU A 577 35.27 5.76 -27.36
C GLU A 577 36.25 5.45 -26.23
N TYR A 578 36.49 6.41 -25.33
CA TYR A 578 37.36 6.23 -24.17
C TYR A 578 36.85 5.12 -23.23
N LEU A 579 35.53 5.10 -22.96
CA LEU A 579 34.87 4.07 -22.16
C LEU A 579 34.99 2.68 -22.81
N ALA A 580 34.78 2.61 -24.13
CA ALA A 580 34.86 1.36 -24.87
C ALA A 580 36.29 0.76 -24.80
N GLU A 581 37.31 1.59 -25.06
CA GLU A 581 38.71 1.18 -24.98
C GLU A 581 39.07 0.70 -23.56
N ARG A 582 38.71 1.47 -22.53
CA ARG A 582 39.02 1.15 -21.13
C ARG A 582 38.34 -0.09 -20.60
N THR A 583 37.16 -0.41 -21.12
CA THR A 583 36.40 -1.60 -20.71
C THR A 583 36.66 -2.80 -21.61
N GLY A 584 37.51 -2.67 -22.64
CA GLY A 584 37.71 -3.72 -23.65
C GLY A 584 36.44 -4.05 -24.44
N THR A 585 35.51 -3.08 -24.55
CA THR A 585 34.22 -3.28 -25.22
C THR A 585 34.39 -3.04 -26.72
N PRO A 586 34.18 -4.06 -27.58
CA PRO A 586 34.47 -3.95 -29.01
C PRO A 586 33.52 -3.02 -29.76
N ARG A 587 32.26 -2.94 -29.32
CA ARG A 587 31.23 -2.09 -29.93
C ARG A 587 30.31 -1.53 -28.85
N VAL A 588 30.05 -0.23 -28.97
CA VAL A 588 29.11 0.52 -28.14
C VAL A 588 28.09 1.21 -29.03
N VAL A 589 26.89 1.43 -28.49
CA VAL A 589 25.81 2.11 -29.22
C VAL A 589 25.42 3.35 -28.43
N MET A 590 25.48 4.51 -29.08
CA MET A 590 25.02 5.76 -28.50
C MET A 590 23.50 5.83 -28.61
N MET A 591 22.82 6.08 -27.49
CA MET A 591 21.39 6.30 -27.43
C MET A 591 21.11 7.62 -26.74
N LEU A 592 20.31 8.49 -27.37
CA LEU A 592 19.66 9.57 -26.64
C LEU A 592 18.28 9.11 -26.19
N ALA A 593 17.88 9.51 -24.99
CA ALA A 593 16.55 9.23 -24.45
C ALA A 593 15.94 10.50 -23.86
N GLY A 594 14.62 10.62 -23.98
CA GLY A 594 13.84 11.57 -23.20
C GLY A 594 13.49 11.04 -21.81
N THR A 595 12.68 11.82 -21.11
CA THR A 595 12.09 11.47 -19.80
C THR A 595 10.58 11.20 -19.94
N GLY A 596 9.93 10.65 -18.90
CA GLY A 596 8.49 10.38 -18.86
C GLY A 596 8.11 8.89 -18.95
N GLU A 597 6.80 8.59 -18.93
CA GLU A 597 6.27 7.21 -18.89
C GLU A 597 6.62 6.39 -20.15
N ARG A 598 6.64 7.03 -21.32
CA ARG A 598 7.07 6.44 -22.59
C ARG A 598 8.07 7.38 -23.26
N PRO A 599 9.34 7.38 -22.82
CA PRO A 599 10.32 8.29 -23.35
C PRO A 599 10.69 7.87 -24.77
N LEU A 600 10.83 8.86 -25.66
CA LEU A 600 11.42 8.63 -26.97
C LEU A 600 12.89 8.25 -26.77
N ARG A 601 13.28 7.05 -27.23
CA ARG A 601 14.65 6.57 -27.24
C ARG A 601 15.13 6.44 -28.68
N VAL A 602 16.25 7.09 -29.01
CA VAL A 602 16.85 7.07 -30.34
C VAL A 602 18.29 6.61 -30.22
N ALA A 603 18.55 5.37 -30.65
CA ALA A 603 19.87 4.81 -30.84
C ALA A 603 20.41 5.17 -32.23
N LEU A 604 21.74 5.25 -32.35
CA LEU A 604 22.41 5.63 -33.60
C LEU A 604 23.29 4.48 -34.12
N ALA A 605 23.13 4.14 -35.40
CA ALA A 605 24.00 3.17 -36.07
C ALA A 605 25.40 3.76 -36.33
N THR A 606 25.47 5.07 -36.58
CA THR A 606 26.72 5.84 -36.70
C THR A 606 26.65 7.10 -35.85
N THR A 607 27.78 7.52 -35.26
CA THR A 607 27.86 8.67 -34.34
C THR A 607 28.40 9.91 -35.06
N HIS A 608 29.58 10.41 -34.67
CA HIS A 608 30.17 11.66 -35.17
C HIS A 608 31.07 11.39 -36.39
N VAL A 609 30.46 10.95 -37.49
CA VAL A 609 31.13 10.78 -38.80
C VAL A 609 30.65 11.85 -39.78
N ALA A 610 31.46 12.18 -40.78
CA ALA A 610 31.02 13.11 -41.82
C ALA A 610 29.87 12.46 -42.63
N LEU A 611 28.87 13.24 -43.03
CA LEU A 611 27.68 12.72 -43.70
C LEU A 611 28.00 11.88 -44.95
N ARG A 612 29.05 12.26 -45.69
CA ARG A 612 29.52 11.53 -46.88
C ARG A 612 30.08 10.14 -46.58
N ASP A 613 30.54 9.90 -45.35
CA ASP A 613 31.17 8.64 -44.93
C ASP A 613 30.14 7.72 -44.25
N VAL A 614 28.91 8.19 -44.00
CA VAL A 614 27.83 7.40 -43.36
C VAL A 614 27.48 6.14 -44.15
N PRO A 615 27.24 6.19 -45.49
CA PRO A 615 26.83 4.99 -46.23
C PRO A 615 27.87 3.86 -46.13
N ASP A 616 29.15 4.20 -46.30
CA ASP A 616 30.26 3.25 -46.26
C ASP A 616 30.55 2.71 -44.85
N ALA A 617 30.14 3.43 -43.80
CA ALA A 617 30.28 2.99 -42.42
C ALA A 617 29.24 1.92 -42.02
N LEU A 618 28.16 1.76 -42.78
CA LEU A 618 27.13 0.77 -42.51
C LEU A 618 27.50 -0.59 -43.10
N SER A 619 27.29 -1.64 -42.31
CA SER A 619 27.49 -3.03 -42.74
C SER A 619 26.44 -3.93 -42.11
N ILE A 620 26.19 -5.08 -42.74
CA ILE A 620 25.21 -6.06 -42.25
C ILE A 620 25.59 -6.51 -40.83
N ASP A 621 26.84 -6.90 -40.61
CA ASP A 621 27.34 -7.32 -39.30
C ASP A 621 27.24 -6.19 -38.28
N GLY A 622 27.67 -4.99 -38.65
CA GLY A 622 27.63 -3.84 -37.76
C GLY A 622 26.22 -3.48 -37.30
N LEU A 623 25.22 -3.57 -38.19
CA LEU A 623 23.82 -3.32 -37.84
C LEU A 623 23.23 -4.42 -36.96
N VAL A 624 23.57 -5.69 -37.22
CA VAL A 624 23.10 -6.81 -36.39
C VAL A 624 23.68 -6.71 -34.98
N ASP A 625 24.97 -6.40 -34.84
CA ASP A 625 25.59 -6.21 -33.53
C ASP A 625 24.96 -5.02 -32.79
N THR A 626 24.71 -3.92 -33.50
CA THR A 626 24.02 -2.75 -32.95
C THR A 626 22.62 -3.11 -32.44
N LEU A 627 21.82 -3.84 -33.21
CA LEU A 627 20.49 -4.29 -32.81
C LEU A 627 20.53 -5.24 -31.61
N ALA A 628 21.50 -6.15 -31.57
CA ALA A 628 21.69 -7.06 -30.44
C ALA A 628 22.07 -6.31 -29.15
N ILE A 629 22.93 -5.29 -29.25
CA ILE A 629 23.26 -4.42 -28.11
C ILE A 629 22.02 -3.66 -27.61
N ILE A 630 21.22 -3.11 -28.53
CA ILE A 630 20.00 -2.38 -28.18
C ILE A 630 18.99 -3.31 -27.49
N GLU A 631 18.70 -4.49 -28.04
CA GLU A 631 17.77 -5.45 -27.45
C GLU A 631 18.20 -5.86 -26.04
N ARG A 632 19.46 -6.28 -25.90
CA ARG A 632 20.02 -6.74 -24.63
C ARG A 632 19.95 -5.65 -23.57
N ASP A 633 20.38 -4.45 -23.90
CA ASP A 633 20.46 -3.36 -22.94
C ASP A 633 19.08 -2.74 -22.66
N LEU A 634 18.13 -2.75 -23.60
CA LEU A 634 16.74 -2.35 -23.29
C LEU A 634 16.09 -3.28 -22.27
N ARG A 635 16.38 -4.58 -22.35
CA ARG A 635 15.98 -5.55 -21.33
C ARG A 635 16.70 -5.31 -20.01
N ALA A 636 18.03 -5.30 -20.04
CA ALA A 636 18.86 -5.26 -18.84
C ALA A 636 18.82 -3.91 -18.11
N HIS A 637 18.66 -2.80 -18.84
CA HIS A 637 18.70 -1.46 -18.25
C HIS A 637 17.30 -0.89 -17.99
N PHE A 638 16.32 -1.20 -18.83
CA PHE A 638 15.00 -0.57 -18.77
C PHE A 638 13.85 -1.53 -18.47
N GLY A 639 14.13 -2.82 -18.23
CA GLY A 639 13.12 -3.81 -17.86
C GLY A 639 12.11 -4.13 -18.96
N ILE A 640 12.43 -3.85 -20.22
CA ILE A 640 11.52 -4.06 -21.34
C ILE A 640 11.66 -5.51 -21.80
N ALA A 641 10.82 -6.41 -21.29
CA ALA A 641 10.95 -7.86 -21.50
C ALA A 641 11.04 -8.29 -22.98
N SER A 642 10.38 -7.57 -23.89
CA SER A 642 10.41 -7.82 -25.34
C SER A 642 10.51 -6.49 -26.09
N PRO A 643 11.72 -5.94 -26.26
CA PRO A 643 11.90 -4.61 -26.87
C PRO A 643 11.52 -4.59 -28.35
N ARG A 644 10.70 -3.61 -28.72
CA ARG A 644 10.33 -3.33 -30.11
C ARG A 644 11.20 -2.20 -30.66
N ILE A 645 12.05 -2.54 -31.64
CA ILE A 645 13.01 -1.61 -32.23
C ILE A 645 12.51 -1.24 -33.63
N LEU A 646 12.19 0.05 -33.85
CA LEU A 646 11.89 0.54 -35.19
C LEU A 646 13.16 1.09 -35.84
N VAL A 647 13.42 0.70 -37.09
CA VAL A 647 14.66 1.00 -37.79
C VAL A 647 14.36 1.89 -39.00
N THR A 648 15.08 3.00 -39.11
CA THR A 648 14.97 3.89 -40.28
C THR A 648 15.70 3.29 -41.49
N GLY A 649 15.33 3.72 -42.70
CA GLY A 649 16.22 3.64 -43.87
C GLY A 649 17.37 4.64 -43.73
N LEU A 650 18.43 4.44 -44.51
CA LEU A 650 19.50 5.44 -44.67
C LEU A 650 19.00 6.57 -45.58
N ASN A 651 18.44 6.18 -46.72
CA ASN A 651 18.01 7.08 -47.77
C ASN A 651 16.62 7.67 -47.48
N PRO A 652 16.29 8.84 -48.06
CA PRO A 652 14.92 9.33 -48.10
C PRO A 652 13.98 8.25 -48.64
N HIS A 653 12.78 8.17 -48.05
CA HIS A 653 11.79 7.16 -48.40
C HIS A 653 12.29 5.71 -48.25
N ALA A 654 13.33 5.47 -47.44
CA ALA A 654 13.98 4.17 -47.32
C ALA A 654 14.37 3.58 -48.69
N GLY A 655 14.97 4.42 -49.55
CA GLY A 655 15.53 4.01 -50.84
C GLY A 655 14.52 3.88 -51.97
N GLU A 656 13.21 3.98 -51.70
CA GLU A 656 12.13 3.90 -52.70
C GLU A 656 12.33 2.67 -53.63
N ASN A 657 12.41 1.46 -53.07
CA ASN A 657 12.67 0.21 -53.83
C ASN A 657 13.94 0.23 -54.70
N GLY A 658 14.97 1.00 -54.32
CA GLY A 658 16.23 1.08 -55.05
C GLY A 658 16.34 2.29 -55.99
N TYR A 659 15.28 3.09 -56.16
CA TYR A 659 15.29 4.28 -57.02
C TYR A 659 16.03 5.47 -56.37
N LEU A 660 16.10 5.52 -55.04
CA LEU A 660 16.74 6.57 -54.25
C LEU A 660 17.89 6.03 -53.39
N GLY A 661 18.74 5.17 -53.96
CA GLY A 661 19.79 4.46 -53.23
C GLY A 661 19.39 3.01 -52.93
N ARG A 662 20.36 2.17 -52.61
CA ARG A 662 20.19 0.71 -52.50
C ARG A 662 20.63 0.13 -51.16
N GLU A 663 21.15 0.95 -50.27
CA GLU A 663 21.69 0.56 -48.98
C GLU A 663 20.64 -0.16 -48.12
N GLU A 664 19.35 0.16 -48.28
CA GLU A 664 18.25 -0.60 -47.69
C GLU A 664 18.22 -2.06 -48.16
N ILE A 665 18.24 -2.28 -49.47
CA ILE A 665 18.14 -3.61 -50.10
C ILE A 665 19.41 -4.42 -49.84
N ASP A 666 20.57 -3.78 -49.98
CA ASP A 666 21.86 -4.44 -50.04
C ASP A 666 22.49 -4.61 -48.63
N VAL A 667 22.10 -3.79 -47.64
CA VAL A 667 22.69 -3.80 -46.27
C VAL A 667 21.64 -3.88 -45.15
N ILE A 668 20.67 -2.96 -45.10
CA ILE A 668 19.78 -2.81 -43.92
C ILE A 668 18.76 -3.95 -43.83
N GLU A 669 18.04 -4.28 -44.90
CA GLU A 669 17.08 -5.37 -44.92
C GLU A 669 17.73 -6.74 -44.65
N PRO A 670 18.91 -7.10 -45.23
CA PRO A 670 19.63 -8.30 -44.83
C PRO A 670 19.95 -8.32 -43.32
N ALA A 671 20.38 -7.20 -42.75
CA ALA A 671 20.66 -7.09 -41.32
C ALA A 671 19.40 -7.31 -40.47
N LEU A 672 18.28 -6.69 -40.84
CA LEU A 672 16.99 -6.86 -40.17
C LEU A 672 16.50 -8.30 -40.22
N ARG A 673 16.58 -8.95 -41.40
CA ARG A 673 16.24 -10.38 -41.55
C ARG A 673 17.08 -11.25 -40.62
N ARG A 674 18.38 -10.97 -40.50
CA ARG A 674 19.29 -11.72 -39.63
C ARG A 674 19.02 -11.49 -38.14
N ALA A 675 18.74 -10.24 -37.75
CA ALA A 675 18.35 -9.89 -36.38
C ALA A 675 17.01 -10.54 -35.99
N CYS A 676 16.01 -10.49 -36.88
CA CYS A 676 14.70 -11.14 -36.66
C CYS A 676 14.84 -12.66 -36.53
N ALA A 677 15.70 -13.29 -37.35
CA ALA A 677 15.99 -14.72 -37.23
C ALA A 677 16.65 -15.09 -35.89
N ALA A 678 17.35 -14.14 -35.26
CA ALA A 678 17.90 -14.28 -33.92
C ALA A 678 16.91 -13.95 -32.78
N GLY A 679 15.65 -13.65 -33.10
CA GLY A 679 14.58 -13.37 -32.13
C GLY A 679 14.45 -11.89 -31.71
N ILE A 680 15.16 -10.97 -32.37
CA ILE A 680 15.06 -9.53 -32.09
C ILE A 680 13.86 -8.95 -32.85
N ASP A 681 12.92 -8.28 -32.18
CA ASP A 681 11.80 -7.57 -32.82
C ASP A 681 12.27 -6.23 -33.41
N ALA A 682 13.00 -6.32 -34.53
CA ALA A 682 13.49 -5.18 -35.30
C ALA A 682 12.66 -5.00 -36.57
N ARG A 683 11.91 -3.90 -36.67
CA ARG A 683 10.99 -3.63 -37.78
C ARG A 683 11.49 -2.46 -38.64
N GLY A 684 11.38 -2.58 -39.95
CA GLY A 684 11.80 -1.56 -40.92
C GLY A 684 12.34 -2.19 -42.21
N PRO A 685 13.15 -1.44 -43.00
CA PRO A 685 13.47 -0.04 -42.80
C PRO A 685 12.27 0.87 -43.11
N TYR A 686 12.07 1.91 -42.30
CA TYR A 686 11.02 2.92 -42.54
C TYR A 686 11.62 4.26 -42.99
N PRO A 687 10.91 5.04 -43.82
CA PRO A 687 11.26 6.44 -44.04
C PRO A 687 11.28 7.20 -42.70
N ALA A 688 12.38 7.91 -42.41
CA ALA A 688 12.56 8.57 -41.12
C ALA A 688 11.46 9.60 -40.81
N ASP A 689 11.06 10.38 -41.80
CA ASP A 689 9.98 11.38 -41.75
C ASP A 689 8.59 10.77 -41.47
N THR A 690 8.40 9.51 -41.85
CA THR A 690 7.19 8.73 -41.54
C THR A 690 7.27 8.11 -40.14
N LEU A 691 8.42 7.50 -39.80
CA LEU A 691 8.63 6.81 -38.53
C LEU A 691 8.52 7.75 -37.34
N PHE A 692 9.06 8.98 -37.42
CA PHE A 692 9.06 9.94 -36.31
C PHE A 692 7.71 10.61 -36.03
N GLN A 693 6.63 10.10 -36.62
CA GLN A 693 5.27 10.54 -36.31
C GLN A 693 4.74 9.84 -35.05
N PRO A 694 4.01 10.53 -34.15
CA PRO A 694 3.53 9.95 -32.89
C PRO A 694 2.80 8.62 -33.03
N ARG A 695 2.06 8.41 -34.13
CA ARG A 695 1.31 7.16 -34.38
C ARG A 695 2.20 5.93 -34.42
N HIS A 696 3.42 6.02 -34.97
CA HIS A 696 4.38 4.93 -35.09
C HIS A 696 5.23 4.81 -33.82
N LEU A 697 5.64 5.95 -33.24
CA LEU A 697 6.43 5.99 -32.01
C LEU A 697 5.71 5.35 -30.81
N ARG A 698 4.37 5.33 -30.78
CA ARG A 698 3.59 4.64 -29.73
C ARG A 698 3.91 3.15 -29.60
N ASP A 699 4.32 2.52 -30.70
CA ASP A 699 4.60 1.09 -30.77
C ASP A 699 6.11 0.78 -30.73
N ALA A 700 6.95 1.81 -30.56
CA ALA A 700 8.40 1.69 -30.47
C ALA A 700 8.87 1.83 -29.02
N ASP A 701 9.74 0.93 -28.59
CA ASP A 701 10.47 1.07 -27.32
C ASP A 701 11.82 1.78 -27.55
N CYS A 702 12.36 1.66 -28.76
CA CYS A 702 13.53 2.39 -29.27
C CYS A 702 13.45 2.55 -30.80
N VAL A 703 14.02 3.64 -31.30
CA VAL A 703 14.26 3.88 -32.72
C VAL A 703 15.76 3.76 -33.01
N LEU A 704 16.15 2.98 -34.00
CA LEU A 704 17.49 2.99 -34.55
C LEU A 704 17.54 3.90 -35.79
N ALA A 705 18.19 5.05 -35.64
CA ALA A 705 18.50 5.95 -36.74
C ALA A 705 19.86 5.60 -37.36
N MET A 706 19.99 5.73 -38.68
CA MET A 706 21.22 5.36 -39.40
C MET A 706 22.37 6.33 -39.09
N TYR A 707 22.08 7.60 -38.82
CA TYR A 707 23.06 8.62 -38.49
C TYR A 707 22.52 9.70 -37.55
N HIS A 708 23.45 10.46 -36.95
CA HIS A 708 23.20 11.46 -35.91
C HIS A 708 22.06 12.43 -36.24
N ASP A 709 22.17 13.15 -37.36
CA ASP A 709 21.20 14.19 -37.74
C ASP A 709 19.86 13.65 -38.26
N GLN A 710 19.73 12.33 -38.43
CA GLN A 710 18.45 11.71 -38.81
C GLN A 710 17.49 11.60 -37.62
N GLY A 711 18.01 11.31 -36.43
CA GLY A 711 17.21 11.01 -35.26
C GLY A 711 17.25 12.08 -34.17
N LEU A 712 18.41 12.69 -33.94
CA LEU A 712 18.58 13.60 -32.80
C LEU A 712 17.82 14.93 -32.93
N PRO A 713 17.58 15.53 -34.11
CA PRO A 713 16.76 16.73 -34.21
C PRO A 713 15.35 16.53 -33.67
N VAL A 714 14.70 15.40 -33.99
CA VAL A 714 13.36 15.06 -33.48
C VAL A 714 13.39 14.86 -31.98
N LEU A 715 14.40 14.13 -31.46
CA LEU A 715 14.53 13.90 -30.04
C LEU A 715 14.72 15.21 -29.26
N LYS A 716 15.65 16.07 -29.68
CA LYS A 716 15.89 17.36 -29.01
C LYS A 716 14.67 18.27 -29.05
N PHE A 717 13.92 18.24 -30.15
CA PHE A 717 12.65 18.95 -30.24
C PHE A 717 11.61 18.40 -29.26
N ALA A 718 11.55 17.08 -29.07
CA ALA A 718 10.59 16.43 -28.19
C ALA A 718 10.95 16.50 -26.70
N THR A 719 12.23 16.60 -26.34
CA THR A 719 12.70 16.54 -24.94
C THR A 719 12.87 17.90 -24.28
N PHE A 720 12.73 19.01 -25.02
CA PHE A 720 12.81 20.38 -24.49
C PHE A 720 14.04 20.69 -23.59
N GLY A 721 15.17 19.99 -23.82
CA GLY A 721 16.40 20.16 -23.04
C GLY A 721 16.63 19.11 -21.95
N ASP A 722 15.67 18.22 -21.69
CA ASP A 722 15.82 17.08 -20.76
C ASP A 722 16.32 15.80 -21.45
N GLY A 723 17.00 15.95 -22.61
CA GLY A 723 17.62 14.84 -23.30
C GLY A 723 18.79 14.29 -22.49
N ILE A 724 18.93 12.97 -22.47
CA ILE A 724 20.05 12.28 -21.84
C ILE A 724 20.76 11.39 -22.85
N ASN A 725 22.06 11.23 -22.69
CA ASN A 725 22.88 10.30 -23.43
C ASN A 725 23.14 9.04 -22.59
N VAL A 726 22.88 7.87 -23.17
CA VAL A 726 23.14 6.56 -22.59
C VAL A 726 24.07 5.81 -23.51
N THR A 727 25.17 5.28 -22.97
CA THR A 727 26.11 4.46 -23.74
C THR A 727 25.78 2.99 -23.53
N LEU A 728 25.15 2.38 -24.54
CA LEU A 728 24.83 0.95 -24.56
C LEU A 728 26.05 0.14 -24.99
N GLY A 729 26.08 -1.15 -24.65
CA GLY A 729 27.14 -2.08 -25.01
C GLY A 729 28.13 -2.35 -23.87
N LEU A 730 28.38 -1.34 -23.03
CA LEU A 730 29.35 -1.39 -21.95
C LEU A 730 28.96 -2.40 -20.85
N PRO A 731 29.94 -3.00 -20.14
CA PRO A 731 29.67 -3.84 -18.99
C PRO A 731 29.12 -3.05 -17.78
N ILE A 732 29.35 -1.73 -17.78
CA ILE A 732 28.96 -0.77 -16.74
C ILE A 732 27.81 0.13 -17.21
N VAL A 733 27.03 0.65 -16.27
CA VAL A 733 25.98 1.64 -16.57
C VAL A 733 26.59 3.03 -16.65
N ARG A 734 26.37 3.73 -17.77
CA ARG A 734 26.79 5.11 -17.94
C ARG A 734 25.69 5.97 -18.57
N THR A 735 25.32 7.04 -17.88
CA THR A 735 24.47 8.11 -18.40
C THR A 735 25.24 9.44 -18.44
N SER A 736 24.75 10.38 -19.24
CA SER A 736 25.36 11.69 -19.39
C SER A 736 24.35 12.70 -19.85
N VAL A 737 24.66 13.95 -19.55
CA VAL A 737 24.09 15.15 -20.12
C VAL A 737 24.20 15.16 -21.66
N ASP A 738 23.26 15.80 -22.35
CA ASP A 738 23.21 15.90 -23.82
C ASP A 738 23.77 17.22 -24.39
N HIS A 739 24.23 18.12 -23.52
CA HIS A 739 24.83 19.41 -23.85
C HIS A 739 26.35 19.46 -23.60
N GLY A 740 26.99 20.50 -24.12
CA GLY A 740 28.43 20.75 -23.96
C GLY A 740 28.79 21.47 -22.65
N THR A 741 30.03 21.95 -22.57
CA THR A 741 30.65 22.57 -21.38
C THR A 741 30.11 23.97 -21.06
N ALA A 742 29.40 24.62 -21.98
CA ALA A 742 28.75 25.93 -21.82
C ALA A 742 29.65 26.96 -21.12
N LEU A 743 30.85 27.16 -21.65
CA LEU A 743 31.91 27.98 -21.05
C LEU A 743 31.47 29.42 -20.74
N ASP A 744 30.55 29.97 -21.52
CA ASP A 744 29.97 31.30 -21.35
C ASP A 744 29.04 31.41 -20.13
N LEU A 745 28.49 30.28 -19.66
CA LEU A 745 27.63 30.22 -18.48
C LEU A 745 28.38 29.79 -17.21
N ALA A 746 29.61 29.30 -17.35
CA ALA A 746 30.37 28.74 -16.24
C ALA A 746 30.56 29.75 -15.09
N GLY A 747 30.17 29.35 -13.89
CA GLY A 747 30.31 30.15 -12.66
C GLY A 747 29.29 31.28 -12.51
N THR A 748 28.27 31.32 -13.38
CA THR A 748 27.18 32.30 -13.28
C THR A 748 26.04 31.81 -12.38
N GLY A 749 25.99 30.50 -12.08
CA GLY A 749 24.87 29.87 -11.38
C GLY A 749 23.57 29.77 -12.21
N ARG A 750 23.58 30.18 -13.49
CA ARG A 750 22.40 30.24 -14.36
C ARG A 750 22.25 29.05 -15.30
N ALA A 751 23.24 28.18 -15.38
CA ALA A 751 23.18 26.96 -16.19
C ALA A 751 22.00 26.08 -15.73
N ASP A 752 21.31 25.46 -16.68
CA ASP A 752 20.19 24.57 -16.34
C ASP A 752 20.70 23.17 -16.03
N CYS A 753 20.22 22.61 -14.92
CA CYS A 753 20.59 21.28 -14.44
C CYS A 753 19.57 20.19 -14.79
N GLY A 754 18.51 20.51 -15.55
CA GLY A 754 17.47 19.56 -15.96
C GLY A 754 18.02 18.28 -16.58
N SER A 755 18.84 18.38 -17.63
CA SER A 755 19.50 17.23 -18.28
C SER A 755 20.36 16.40 -17.31
N LEU A 756 21.07 17.05 -16.36
CA LEU A 756 21.87 16.32 -15.38
C LEU A 756 21.01 15.59 -14.34
N ILE A 757 19.90 16.21 -13.89
CA ILE A 757 18.91 15.55 -13.03
C ILE A 757 18.33 14.33 -13.75
N ALA A 758 17.92 14.49 -15.02
CA ALA A 758 17.40 13.40 -15.84
C ALA A 758 18.43 12.26 -16.04
N ALA A 759 19.70 12.60 -16.21
CA ALA A 759 20.77 11.63 -16.35
C ALA A 759 20.99 10.85 -15.04
N ILE A 760 20.94 11.53 -13.89
CA ILE A 760 21.02 10.89 -12.57
C ILE A 760 19.78 10.01 -12.32
N ASP A 761 18.58 10.52 -12.58
CA ASP A 761 17.32 9.79 -12.44
C ASP A 761 17.36 8.48 -13.24
N THR A 762 17.86 8.54 -14.48
CA THR A 762 18.00 7.37 -15.34
C THR A 762 19.07 6.41 -14.83
N ALA A 763 20.23 6.90 -14.37
CA ALA A 763 21.26 6.04 -13.81
C ALA A 763 20.78 5.30 -12.55
N VAL A 764 20.08 5.99 -11.65
CA VAL A 764 19.48 5.40 -10.45
C VAL A 764 18.45 4.34 -10.85
N SER A 765 17.56 4.64 -11.79
CA SER A 765 16.56 3.70 -12.29
C SER A 765 17.18 2.43 -12.86
N ILE A 766 18.16 2.57 -13.76
CA ILE A 766 18.88 1.45 -14.37
C ILE A 766 19.62 0.64 -13.31
N ALA A 767 20.31 1.30 -12.37
CA ALA A 767 21.07 0.63 -11.32
C ALA A 767 20.16 -0.18 -10.37
N CYS A 768 19.02 0.39 -9.98
CA CYS A 768 18.01 -0.32 -9.19
C CYS A 768 17.51 -1.56 -9.94
N HIS A 769 17.13 -1.39 -11.20
CA HIS A 769 16.62 -2.49 -12.03
C HIS A 769 17.64 -3.63 -12.19
N ARG A 770 18.91 -3.30 -12.48
CA ARG A 770 19.98 -4.31 -12.59
C ARG A 770 20.22 -5.05 -11.28
N ARG A 771 20.13 -4.37 -10.12
CA ARG A 771 20.28 -5.02 -8.81
C ARG A 771 19.10 -5.94 -8.48
N MET A 772 17.88 -5.57 -8.86
CA MET A 772 16.70 -6.43 -8.71
C MET A 772 16.86 -7.69 -9.57
N ALA A 773 17.26 -7.53 -10.84
CA ALA A 773 17.48 -8.65 -11.76
C ALA A 773 18.63 -9.60 -11.34
N ALA A 774 19.63 -9.10 -10.60
CA ALA A 774 20.74 -9.91 -10.10
C ALA A 774 20.50 -10.54 -8.72
N GLY A 775 19.43 -10.13 -8.01
CA GLY A 775 19.09 -10.58 -6.66
C GLY A 775 18.00 -11.65 -6.59
N GLY A 776 17.36 -11.98 -7.72
CA GLY A 776 16.51 -13.16 -7.90
C GLY A 776 17.31 -14.33 -8.48
#